data_AF-A0A6V8EWE0-F1
#
_entry.id   AF-A0A6V8EWE0-F1
#
_cell.length_a   1.000
_cell.length_b   1.000
_cell.length_c   1.000
_cell.angle_alpha   90.00
_cell.angle_beta   90.00
_cell.angle_gamma   90.00
#
_symmetry.space_group_name_H-M   'P 1'
#
loop_
_entity.id
_entity.type
_entity.pdbx_description
1 polymer ?
#
loop_
_entity_poly.entity_id
_entity_poly.type
_entity_poly.pdbx_seq_one_letter_code
_entity_poly.pdbx_strand_id
1 'polypeptide(L)'
;SAAAKALGLGKPGLWAISVGLGMIGALLSIAANRDETGYALAQLLLLMSAFGGSYLAVRGVEWKRLAPFILFPAPFLLILVILLNLEVFTINIANLSAYSIYAILTALLTSIALLRNQQAVSDHVLWMGGIIIVILLTILIPAETDGWRLLASQAIVWLGLAWLGVQRQSPSISGVAVLMPWVWLLMFGTDVESRMFSNDFIPVVLDEQHVAAWMLLLIVQQLYVNLSQGQATLNLAGRLAGLSELGARARDSGILQLWNLSFVLSLISVWGITRVGGMPAWGLIGIMAAILVFHGTLVALGQHRGQPRTMLVAWSIFALHFGWKFGHTSMFAATMVAGCSLMLVHTDRFLSDKDNVKRNQTNSIVTYQLLVMSALLAIPALRNDASFELTNADWFPQGGQDAMMMSFISLGTLFHYLSRVTKMDKLLPPTLATVAMIGLMLFSGTALELQLLTIMALLSFVGSGAYLAFQGEWRSGMRSVARRDERLLEIEAKQRTQIAYNQTSEQTGVQFIDPKMIELAEKQKKRAKRAGSTGEMDLELGDIQHRPSIVLSFIGVTIFASTFFAYLSGSGMIALLLMGGMSFLFISLARLRADSLNLRLVDVLGVEIPIAVTMAGLVLVHLASRMTQGTVFLDEQFDLLILISGLIALAGFALVGRNDLGVRIPNVLDMVVGLLVIDRLFGVLAGGELPIPTLTNPLEFDEMSWMVPVIGNEILLIGAALLWNWVERERQKRNLQDHRGALGRISYGLSILLLSFGPAALVALTLMFLRGWEWRQPAVLMVGFIVLPVALNELVWWVEDEFSLTLFETWMSSVAIGTLGLIAGGVATYTNQGLWVSASLWVAQVLFIVTGLLSPSLLLFVLLTLAMSTTSWVIGVLTLRRGWRIVGFLNLVLAWIVASVLIFQGMTSLAALALLLATATLLAIITYLTQSRDELLASQ
;
A
#
# COMPACT_ATOMS: atom_id res chain seq x y z
N SER A 1 -38.32 -31.34 64.09
CA SER A 1 -38.19 -32.56 64.92
C SER A 1 -36.83 -33.20 64.68
N ALA A 2 -36.33 -34.02 65.61
CA ALA A 2 -35.10 -34.81 65.43
C ALA A 2 -35.19 -35.78 64.22
N ALA A 3 -36.42 -36.23 63.89
CA ALA A 3 -36.69 -37.06 62.71
C ALA A 3 -36.40 -36.36 61.37
N ALA A 4 -36.70 -35.06 61.24
CA ALA A 4 -36.35 -34.29 60.03
C ALA A 4 -34.83 -34.13 59.87
N LYS A 5 -34.11 -33.97 60.99
CA LYS A 5 -32.64 -33.88 61.02
C LYS A 5 -31.97 -35.22 60.68
N ALA A 6 -32.58 -36.34 61.04
CA ALA A 6 -32.14 -37.70 60.71
C ALA A 6 -32.40 -38.09 59.24
N LEU A 7 -33.49 -37.60 58.65
CA LEU A 7 -33.81 -37.75 57.21
C LEU A 7 -32.96 -36.86 56.29
N GLY A 8 -32.07 -36.04 56.84
CA GLY A 8 -31.27 -35.09 56.05
C GLY A 8 -32.06 -33.91 55.49
N LEU A 9 -33.32 -33.72 55.90
CA LEU A 9 -34.13 -32.55 55.57
C LEU A 9 -33.60 -31.35 56.36
N GLY A 10 -32.80 -30.53 55.67
CA GLY A 10 -31.97 -29.46 56.24
C GLY A 10 -30.50 -29.55 55.84
N LYS A 11 -30.07 -30.64 55.20
CA LYS A 11 -28.78 -30.70 54.49
C LYS A 11 -28.95 -30.11 53.08
N PRO A 12 -27.95 -29.37 52.54
CA PRO A 12 -28.09 -28.59 51.30
C PRO A 12 -28.63 -29.37 50.08
N GLY A 13 -28.33 -30.68 50.00
CA GLY A 13 -28.70 -31.52 48.84
C GLY A 13 -30.19 -31.90 48.74
N LEU A 14 -30.85 -32.23 49.86
CA LEU A 14 -32.27 -32.65 49.85
C LEU A 14 -33.24 -31.46 49.74
N TRP A 15 -32.85 -30.30 50.27
CA TRP A 15 -33.59 -29.05 50.08
C TRP A 15 -33.61 -28.64 48.59
N ALA A 16 -32.48 -28.76 47.89
CA ALA A 16 -32.40 -28.44 46.46
C ALA A 16 -33.32 -29.32 45.60
N ILE A 17 -33.52 -30.59 45.96
CA ILE A 17 -34.43 -31.52 45.28
C ILE A 17 -35.89 -31.12 45.50
N SER A 18 -36.28 -30.78 46.74
CA SER A 18 -37.65 -30.35 47.06
C SER A 18 -38.00 -29.00 46.42
N VAL A 19 -37.06 -28.06 46.39
CA VAL A 19 -37.24 -26.79 45.67
C VAL A 19 -37.26 -27.02 44.17
N GLY A 20 -36.40 -27.88 43.62
CA GLY A 20 -36.38 -28.23 42.20
C GLY A 20 -37.71 -28.82 41.72
N LEU A 21 -38.28 -29.79 42.46
CA LEU A 21 -39.60 -30.36 42.19
C LEU A 21 -40.72 -29.32 42.33
N GLY A 22 -40.65 -28.46 43.35
CA GLY A 22 -41.59 -27.36 43.53
C GLY A 22 -41.54 -26.33 42.40
N MET A 23 -40.36 -25.99 41.90
CA MET A 23 -40.16 -25.08 40.77
C MET A 23 -40.60 -25.70 39.45
N ILE A 24 -40.44 -27.01 39.24
CA ILE A 24 -40.99 -27.73 38.07
C ILE A 24 -42.52 -27.72 38.12
N GLY A 25 -43.13 -28.00 39.29
CA GLY A 25 -44.58 -27.91 39.46
C GLY A 25 -45.11 -26.49 39.26
N ALA A 26 -44.37 -25.49 39.72
CA ALA A 26 -44.65 -24.08 39.47
C ALA A 26 -44.60 -23.75 37.96
N LEU A 27 -43.53 -24.15 37.27
CA LEU A 27 -43.34 -23.97 35.83
C LEU A 27 -44.50 -24.58 35.02
N LEU A 28 -44.96 -25.78 35.40
CA LEU A 28 -46.09 -26.45 34.76
C LEU A 28 -47.43 -25.73 35.01
N SER A 29 -47.68 -25.27 36.24
CA SER A 29 -48.87 -24.48 36.59
C SER A 29 -48.89 -23.13 35.87
N ILE A 30 -47.72 -22.52 35.72
CA ILE A 30 -47.52 -21.24 35.04
C ILE A 30 -47.74 -21.41 33.52
N ALA A 31 -47.19 -22.47 32.91
CA ALA A 31 -47.43 -22.77 31.50
C ALA A 31 -48.91 -23.03 31.19
N ALA A 32 -49.65 -23.62 32.13
CA ALA A 32 -51.09 -23.89 31.98
C ALA A 32 -51.98 -22.63 32.07
N ASN A 33 -51.49 -21.53 32.62
CA ASN A 33 -52.25 -20.28 32.80
C ASN A 33 -51.62 -19.08 32.07
N ARG A 34 -50.87 -19.34 30.98
CA ARG A 34 -50.10 -18.28 30.28
C ARG A 34 -50.96 -17.14 29.74
N ASP A 35 -52.23 -17.41 29.45
CA ASP A 35 -53.16 -16.43 28.87
C ASP A 35 -53.62 -15.38 29.90
N GLU A 36 -53.41 -15.64 31.20
CA GLU A 36 -53.65 -14.69 32.31
C GLU A 36 -52.33 -14.28 32.99
N THR A 37 -51.54 -13.46 32.29
CA THR A 37 -50.18 -13.05 32.66
C THR A 37 -50.05 -12.55 34.10
N GLY A 38 -50.98 -11.71 34.57
CA GLY A 38 -50.97 -11.17 35.93
C GLY A 38 -51.18 -12.26 36.99
N TYR A 39 -52.05 -13.23 36.74
CA TYR A 39 -52.31 -14.35 37.64
C TYR A 39 -51.10 -15.29 37.73
N ALA A 40 -50.50 -15.63 36.58
CA ALA A 40 -49.31 -16.47 36.53
C ALA A 40 -48.10 -15.81 37.24
N LEU A 41 -47.90 -14.49 37.08
CA LEU A 41 -46.89 -13.72 37.81
C LEU A 41 -47.14 -13.70 39.33
N ALA A 42 -48.40 -13.58 39.75
CA ALA A 42 -48.78 -13.62 41.16
C ALA A 42 -48.45 -14.98 41.81
N GLN A 43 -48.76 -16.09 41.13
CA GLN A 43 -48.41 -17.44 41.58
C GLN A 43 -46.89 -17.63 41.68
N LEU A 44 -46.15 -17.19 40.66
CA LEU A 44 -44.70 -17.27 40.63
C LEU A 44 -44.08 -16.53 41.82
N LEU A 45 -44.52 -15.30 42.08
CA LEU A 45 -43.95 -14.46 43.13
C LEU A 45 -44.33 -14.90 44.54
N LEU A 46 -45.53 -15.48 44.72
CA LEU A 46 -45.90 -16.17 45.95
C LEU A 46 -44.92 -17.32 46.25
N LEU A 47 -44.65 -18.17 45.24
CA LEU A 47 -43.73 -19.30 45.40
C LEU A 47 -42.29 -18.84 45.62
N MET A 48 -41.82 -17.84 44.87
CA MET A 48 -40.50 -17.24 45.07
C MET A 48 -40.36 -16.62 46.46
N SER A 49 -41.41 -16.00 47.00
CA SER A 49 -41.42 -15.47 48.37
C SER A 49 -41.30 -16.58 49.41
N ALA A 50 -42.10 -17.64 49.26
CA ALA A 50 -42.08 -18.80 50.17
C ALA A 50 -40.74 -19.55 50.13
N PHE A 51 -40.21 -19.84 48.94
CA PHE A 51 -38.92 -20.51 48.76
C PHE A 51 -37.75 -19.60 49.15
N GLY A 52 -37.81 -18.30 48.87
CA GLY A 52 -36.81 -17.32 49.29
C GLY A 52 -36.71 -17.21 50.81
N GLY A 53 -37.85 -17.16 51.51
CA GLY A 53 -37.89 -17.21 52.98
C GLY A 53 -37.37 -18.52 53.54
N SER A 54 -37.74 -19.65 52.94
CA SER A 54 -37.22 -20.98 53.29
C SER A 54 -35.70 -21.08 53.11
N TYR A 55 -35.17 -20.59 51.99
CA TYR A 55 -33.73 -20.55 51.72
C TYR A 55 -32.96 -19.77 52.79
N LEU A 56 -33.42 -18.56 53.13
CA LEU A 56 -32.77 -17.72 54.14
C LEU A 56 -32.79 -18.40 55.51
N ALA A 57 -33.89 -19.06 55.88
CA ALA A 57 -33.97 -19.83 57.11
C ALA A 57 -32.98 -21.02 57.13
N VAL A 58 -32.86 -21.75 56.01
CA VAL A 58 -31.88 -22.86 55.88
C VAL A 58 -30.43 -22.36 55.92
N ARG A 59 -30.16 -21.14 55.43
CA ARG A 59 -28.84 -20.48 55.49
C ARG A 59 -28.55 -19.84 56.86
N GLY A 60 -29.42 -20.01 57.84
CA GLY A 60 -29.20 -19.59 59.23
C GLY A 60 -29.77 -18.21 59.61
N VAL A 61 -30.63 -17.62 58.78
CA VAL A 61 -31.31 -16.35 59.13
C VAL A 61 -32.46 -16.61 60.11
N GLU A 62 -32.48 -15.91 61.23
CA GLU A 62 -33.53 -16.01 62.24
C GLU A 62 -34.91 -15.65 61.68
N TRP A 63 -35.93 -16.47 61.96
CA TRP A 63 -37.31 -16.29 61.47
C TRP A 63 -37.92 -14.93 61.84
N LYS A 64 -37.55 -14.38 62.99
CA LYS A 64 -37.97 -13.03 63.44
C LYS A 64 -37.56 -11.92 62.49
N ARG A 65 -36.46 -12.09 61.74
CA ARG A 65 -35.97 -11.11 60.74
C ARG A 65 -36.68 -11.25 59.40
N LEU A 66 -37.24 -12.42 59.10
CA LEU A 66 -37.96 -12.71 57.85
C LEU A 66 -39.46 -12.44 57.95
N ALA A 67 -40.05 -12.65 59.13
CA ALA A 67 -41.49 -12.53 59.36
C ALA A 67 -42.11 -11.19 58.91
N PRO A 68 -41.48 -10.00 59.11
CA PRO A 68 -42.06 -8.73 58.70
C PRO A 68 -42.25 -8.54 57.19
N PHE A 69 -41.53 -9.29 56.35
CA PHE A 69 -41.55 -9.11 54.90
C PHE A 69 -42.18 -10.28 54.15
N ILE A 70 -42.11 -11.49 54.71
CA ILE A 70 -42.60 -12.70 54.04
C ILE A 70 -43.89 -13.20 54.70
N LEU A 71 -43.91 -13.33 56.03
CA LEU A 71 -45.03 -13.99 56.73
C LEU A 71 -46.19 -13.04 57.04
N PHE A 72 -45.90 -11.87 57.63
CA PHE A 72 -46.94 -10.93 58.05
C PHE A 72 -47.66 -10.27 56.87
N PRO A 73 -46.99 -9.85 55.78
CA PRO A 73 -47.68 -9.24 54.64
C PRO A 73 -48.55 -10.20 53.83
N ALA A 74 -48.22 -11.50 53.80
CA ALA A 74 -48.91 -12.50 52.97
C ALA A 74 -50.45 -12.50 53.12
N PRO A 75 -51.06 -12.57 54.32
CA PRO A 75 -52.51 -12.52 54.46
C PRO A 75 -53.11 -11.20 53.98
N PHE A 76 -52.45 -10.06 54.23
CA PHE A 76 -52.95 -8.76 53.78
C PHE A 76 -52.89 -8.61 52.26
N LEU A 77 -51.82 -9.10 51.62
CA LEU A 77 -51.71 -9.09 50.17
C LEU A 77 -52.75 -10.02 49.52
N LEU A 78 -53.02 -11.18 50.10
CA LEU A 78 -54.10 -12.07 49.63
C LEU A 78 -55.47 -11.42 49.76
N ILE A 79 -55.77 -10.80 50.90
CA ILE A 79 -57.01 -10.03 51.09
C ILE A 79 -57.09 -8.90 50.06
N LEU A 80 -55.99 -8.18 49.82
CA LEU A 80 -55.91 -7.11 48.83
C LEU A 80 -56.27 -7.59 47.42
N VAL A 81 -55.71 -8.70 46.95
CA VAL A 81 -56.07 -9.29 45.64
C VAL A 81 -57.53 -9.64 45.57
N ILE A 82 -58.06 -10.28 46.61
CA ILE A 82 -59.44 -10.74 46.64
C ILE A 82 -60.37 -9.52 46.57
N LEU A 83 -60.12 -8.48 47.35
CA LEU A 83 -60.94 -7.25 47.34
C LEU A 83 -60.87 -6.49 46.01
N LEU A 84 -59.69 -6.45 45.38
CA LEU A 84 -59.51 -5.83 44.07
C LEU A 84 -60.20 -6.63 42.94
N ASN A 85 -60.17 -7.96 43.01
CA ASN A 85 -60.83 -8.83 42.03
C ASN A 85 -62.36 -8.89 42.22
N LEU A 86 -62.83 -8.76 43.46
CA LEU A 86 -64.26 -8.59 43.77
C LEU A 86 -64.76 -7.16 43.51
N GLU A 87 -63.93 -6.29 42.93
CA GLU A 87 -64.23 -4.88 42.62
C GLU A 87 -64.77 -4.06 43.80
N VAL A 88 -64.44 -4.44 45.04
CA VAL A 88 -64.86 -3.72 46.26
C VAL A 88 -64.31 -2.29 46.27
N PHE A 89 -63.12 -2.11 45.67
CA PHE A 89 -62.55 -0.84 45.28
C PHE A 89 -61.60 -1.05 44.10
N THR A 90 -61.35 -0.01 43.30
CA THR A 90 -60.48 -0.11 42.12
C THR A 90 -59.24 0.76 42.27
N ILE A 91 -58.09 0.24 41.84
CA ILE A 91 -56.83 0.98 41.75
C ILE A 91 -56.46 1.06 40.28
N ASN A 92 -56.70 2.21 39.65
CA ASN A 92 -56.43 2.39 38.23
C ASN A 92 -55.02 2.95 38.00
N ILE A 93 -54.02 2.08 38.13
CA ILE A 93 -52.61 2.41 37.85
C ILE A 93 -52.19 1.65 36.60
N ALA A 94 -51.94 2.37 35.50
CA ALA A 94 -51.34 1.85 34.26
C ALA A 94 -51.99 0.56 33.68
N ASN A 95 -53.32 0.41 33.83
CA ASN A 95 -54.08 -0.77 33.41
C ASN A 95 -53.56 -2.12 33.97
N LEU A 96 -53.01 -2.10 35.20
CA LEU A 96 -52.55 -3.32 35.87
C LEU A 96 -53.72 -4.11 36.46
N SER A 97 -53.73 -5.44 36.29
CA SER A 97 -54.71 -6.31 36.94
C SER A 97 -54.46 -6.42 38.45
N ALA A 98 -55.49 -6.81 39.21
CA ALA A 98 -55.40 -7.05 40.66
C ALA A 98 -54.24 -8.01 41.01
N TYR A 99 -54.06 -9.05 40.20
CA TYR A 99 -52.97 -10.01 40.36
C TYR A 99 -51.60 -9.41 40.06
N SER A 100 -51.47 -8.52 39.07
CA SER A 100 -50.21 -7.80 38.79
C SER A 100 -49.79 -6.89 39.95
N ILE A 101 -50.74 -6.23 40.62
CA ILE A 101 -50.45 -5.40 41.80
C ILE A 101 -49.91 -6.26 42.95
N TYR A 102 -50.52 -7.42 43.18
CA TYR A 102 -50.02 -8.38 44.17
C TYR A 102 -48.65 -8.94 43.86
N ALA A 103 -48.43 -9.31 42.60
CA ALA A 103 -47.13 -9.70 42.10
C ALA A 103 -46.08 -8.63 42.47
N ILE A 104 -46.29 -7.37 42.08
CA ILE A 104 -45.36 -6.26 42.35
C ILE A 104 -45.06 -6.11 43.86
N LEU A 105 -46.09 -6.10 44.70
CA LEU A 105 -45.92 -5.93 46.15
C LEU A 105 -45.19 -7.13 46.78
N THR A 106 -45.54 -8.34 46.36
CA THR A 106 -44.88 -9.58 46.82
C THR A 106 -43.42 -9.62 46.38
N ALA A 107 -43.12 -9.23 45.14
CA ALA A 107 -41.76 -9.09 44.63
C ALA A 107 -40.94 -8.07 45.42
N LEU A 108 -41.52 -6.90 45.71
CA LEU A 108 -40.86 -5.83 46.46
C LEU A 108 -40.47 -6.30 47.87
N LEU A 109 -41.43 -6.87 48.61
CA LEU A 109 -41.19 -7.35 49.97
C LEU A 109 -40.20 -8.52 50.01
N THR A 110 -40.31 -9.45 49.06
CA THR A 110 -39.36 -10.56 48.91
C THR A 110 -37.96 -10.05 48.61
N SER A 111 -37.84 -9.05 47.72
CA SER A 111 -36.56 -8.42 47.40
C SER A 111 -35.96 -7.72 48.62
N ILE A 112 -36.76 -6.97 49.40
CA ILE A 112 -36.30 -6.35 50.65
C ILE A 112 -35.80 -7.40 51.65
N ALA A 113 -36.52 -8.53 51.79
CA ALA A 113 -36.11 -9.63 52.68
C ALA A 113 -34.76 -10.23 52.28
N LEU A 114 -34.53 -10.44 50.98
CA LEU A 114 -33.28 -10.95 50.43
C LEU A 114 -32.14 -9.94 50.57
N LEU A 115 -32.38 -8.67 50.23
CA LEU A 115 -31.39 -7.59 50.32
C LEU A 115 -30.94 -7.33 51.77
N ARG A 116 -31.88 -7.35 52.73
CA ARG A 116 -31.57 -7.17 54.16
C ARG A 116 -30.68 -8.30 54.70
N ASN A 117 -30.76 -9.49 54.12
CA ASN A 117 -29.99 -10.67 54.52
C ASN A 117 -28.99 -11.11 53.45
N GLN A 118 -28.51 -10.17 52.63
CA GLN A 118 -27.68 -10.43 51.44
C GLN A 118 -26.41 -11.26 51.71
N GLN A 119 -25.83 -11.19 52.91
CA GLN A 119 -24.63 -11.97 53.29
C GLN A 119 -24.89 -13.48 53.38
N ALA A 120 -26.14 -13.89 53.62
CA ALA A 120 -26.53 -15.30 53.69
C ALA A 120 -26.71 -15.93 52.29
N VAL A 121 -26.81 -15.10 51.24
CA VAL A 121 -27.08 -15.50 49.86
C VAL A 121 -25.78 -15.56 49.05
N SER A 122 -25.51 -16.70 48.42
CA SER A 122 -24.33 -16.85 47.56
C SER A 122 -24.52 -16.12 46.22
N ASP A 123 -23.43 -15.65 45.66
CA ASP A 123 -23.41 -14.94 44.38
C ASP A 123 -23.99 -15.79 43.25
N HIS A 124 -23.68 -17.09 43.25
CA HIS A 124 -24.22 -18.08 42.32
C HIS A 124 -25.74 -18.16 42.34
N VAL A 125 -26.35 -18.11 43.54
CA VAL A 125 -27.81 -18.18 43.66
C VAL A 125 -28.46 -16.91 43.13
N LEU A 126 -27.85 -15.74 43.36
CA LEU A 126 -28.42 -14.47 42.86
C LEU A 126 -28.40 -14.40 41.34
N TRP A 127 -27.27 -14.69 40.69
CA TRP A 127 -27.21 -14.58 39.24
C TRP A 127 -27.97 -15.72 38.52
N MET A 128 -27.96 -16.95 39.06
CA MET A 128 -28.82 -18.04 38.54
C MET A 128 -30.30 -17.73 38.70
N GLY A 129 -30.70 -17.22 39.87
CA GLY A 129 -32.08 -16.81 40.14
C GLY A 129 -32.52 -15.70 39.17
N GLY A 130 -31.65 -14.73 38.93
CA GLY A 130 -31.87 -13.69 37.92
C GLY A 130 -32.08 -14.23 36.51
N ILE A 131 -31.24 -15.16 36.04
CA ILE A 131 -31.41 -15.80 34.72
C ILE A 131 -32.74 -16.56 34.64
N ILE A 132 -33.11 -17.31 35.69
CA ILE A 132 -34.38 -18.05 35.72
C ILE A 132 -35.56 -17.09 35.66
N ILE A 133 -35.53 -15.98 36.41
CA ILE A 133 -36.56 -14.94 36.35
C ILE A 133 -36.65 -14.36 34.94
N VAL A 134 -35.53 -14.07 34.30
CA VAL A 134 -35.49 -13.55 32.92
C VAL A 134 -36.17 -14.51 31.95
N ILE A 135 -35.81 -15.80 31.99
CA ILE A 135 -36.41 -16.83 31.13
C ILE A 135 -37.93 -16.91 31.37
N LEU A 136 -38.35 -16.91 32.63
CA LEU A 136 -39.77 -16.93 33.01
C LEU A 136 -40.52 -15.71 32.49
N LEU A 137 -39.95 -14.50 32.64
CA LEU A 137 -40.56 -13.26 32.14
C LEU A 137 -40.66 -13.27 30.61
N THR A 138 -39.67 -13.83 29.90
CA THR A 138 -39.72 -14.00 28.44
C THR A 138 -40.83 -14.94 27.99
N ILE A 139 -41.11 -16.00 28.76
CA ILE A 139 -42.20 -16.94 28.46
C ILE A 139 -43.57 -16.34 28.81
N LEU A 140 -43.64 -15.56 29.90
CA LEU A 140 -44.90 -15.11 30.49
C LEU A 140 -45.47 -13.81 29.93
N ILE A 141 -44.61 -12.89 29.48
CA ILE A 141 -45.07 -11.61 28.95
C ILE A 141 -45.27 -11.75 27.44
N PRO A 142 -46.50 -11.59 26.91
CA PRO A 142 -46.80 -11.74 25.49
C PRO A 142 -46.16 -10.58 24.72
N ALA A 143 -45.01 -10.84 24.11
CA ALA A 143 -44.25 -9.77 23.47
C ALA A 143 -44.89 -9.27 22.17
N GLU A 144 -45.76 -10.07 21.52
CA GLU A 144 -46.50 -9.66 20.31
C GLU A 144 -47.31 -8.37 20.49
N THR A 145 -47.91 -8.17 21.68
CA THR A 145 -48.75 -7.00 21.99
C THR A 145 -48.09 -6.06 23.00
N ASP A 146 -47.25 -6.59 23.90
CA ASP A 146 -46.69 -5.89 25.05
C ASP A 146 -45.14 -5.92 25.09
N GLY A 147 -44.47 -5.98 23.94
CA GLY A 147 -43.00 -6.09 23.84
C GLY A 147 -42.20 -5.05 24.64
N TRP A 148 -42.70 -3.81 24.78
CA TRP A 148 -42.07 -2.78 25.62
C TRP A 148 -42.10 -3.11 27.12
N ARG A 149 -43.16 -3.78 27.60
CA ARG A 149 -43.28 -4.22 29.01
C ARG A 149 -42.29 -5.34 29.31
N LEU A 150 -42.07 -6.23 28.33
CA LEU A 150 -41.04 -7.25 28.44
C LEU A 150 -39.67 -6.57 28.61
N LEU A 151 -39.29 -5.63 27.73
CA LEU A 151 -38.02 -4.89 27.85
C LEU A 151 -37.89 -4.15 29.20
N ALA A 152 -38.95 -3.49 29.67
CA ALA A 152 -38.95 -2.81 30.97
C ALA A 152 -38.76 -3.80 32.14
N SER A 153 -39.40 -4.97 32.11
CA SER A 153 -39.24 -6.00 33.14
C SER A 153 -37.82 -6.59 33.14
N GLN A 154 -37.25 -6.81 31.96
CA GLN A 154 -35.86 -7.24 31.79
C GLN A 154 -34.90 -6.18 32.33
N ALA A 155 -35.16 -4.89 32.07
CA ALA A 155 -34.39 -3.77 32.61
C ALA A 155 -34.30 -3.80 34.13
N ILE A 156 -35.42 -4.03 34.82
CA ILE A 156 -35.44 -4.07 36.29
C ILE A 156 -34.53 -5.18 36.82
N VAL A 157 -34.59 -6.37 36.24
CA VAL A 157 -33.77 -7.52 36.69
C VAL A 157 -32.29 -7.28 36.39
N TRP A 158 -31.95 -6.88 35.17
CA TRP A 158 -30.55 -6.70 34.76
C TRP A 158 -29.87 -5.51 35.44
N LEU A 159 -30.57 -4.36 35.57
CA LEU A 159 -30.07 -3.21 36.33
C LEU A 159 -29.92 -3.55 37.82
N GLY A 160 -30.86 -4.32 38.38
CA GLY A 160 -30.78 -4.80 39.77
C GLY A 160 -29.57 -5.70 40.01
N LEU A 161 -29.31 -6.65 39.11
CA LEU A 161 -28.11 -7.49 39.17
C LEU A 161 -26.82 -6.69 38.97
N ALA A 162 -26.82 -5.72 38.06
CA ALA A 162 -25.70 -4.82 37.84
C ALA A 162 -25.37 -4.04 39.11
N TRP A 163 -26.39 -3.42 39.74
CA TRP A 163 -26.25 -2.72 41.01
C TRP A 163 -25.71 -3.63 42.11
N LEU A 164 -26.27 -4.83 42.28
CA LEU A 164 -25.79 -5.80 43.26
C LEU A 164 -24.35 -6.26 43.00
N GLY A 165 -23.98 -6.48 41.74
CA GLY A 165 -22.61 -6.85 41.36
C GLY A 165 -21.58 -5.80 41.79
N VAL A 166 -21.90 -4.51 41.60
CA VAL A 166 -21.06 -3.39 42.05
C VAL A 166 -21.00 -3.32 43.58
N GLN A 167 -22.15 -3.34 44.27
CA GLN A 167 -22.20 -3.20 45.73
C GLN A 167 -21.49 -4.34 46.45
N ARG A 168 -21.61 -5.57 45.93
CA ARG A 168 -20.99 -6.77 46.51
C ARG A 168 -19.55 -7.00 46.03
N GLN A 169 -19.04 -6.15 45.13
CA GLN A 169 -17.75 -6.32 44.46
C GLN A 169 -17.57 -7.75 43.94
N SER A 170 -18.60 -8.30 43.27
CA SER A 170 -18.62 -9.68 42.81
C SER A 170 -18.34 -9.78 41.31
N PRO A 171 -17.15 -10.25 40.89
CA PRO A 171 -16.84 -10.54 39.49
C PRO A 171 -17.85 -11.45 38.80
N SER A 172 -18.41 -12.42 39.54
CA SER A 172 -19.32 -13.41 38.97
C SER A 172 -20.69 -12.81 38.62
N ILE A 173 -21.27 -12.00 39.50
CA ILE A 173 -22.53 -11.29 39.26
C ILE A 173 -22.33 -10.22 38.20
N SER A 174 -21.24 -9.44 38.29
CA SER A 174 -20.92 -8.39 37.31
C SER A 174 -20.75 -8.94 35.91
N GLY A 175 -20.10 -10.10 35.74
CA GLY A 175 -19.99 -10.76 34.45
C GLY A 175 -21.33 -11.18 33.86
N VAL A 176 -22.19 -11.80 34.66
CA VAL A 176 -23.53 -12.22 34.22
C VAL A 176 -24.40 -11.00 33.90
N ALA A 177 -24.41 -9.99 34.77
CA ALA A 177 -25.21 -8.79 34.60
C ALA A 177 -24.84 -8.01 33.34
N VAL A 178 -23.56 -7.99 32.94
CA VAL A 178 -23.10 -7.27 31.75
C VAL A 178 -23.27 -8.10 30.48
N LEU A 179 -22.98 -9.40 30.50
CA LEU A 179 -22.96 -10.21 29.28
C LEU A 179 -24.32 -10.82 28.92
N MET A 180 -25.07 -11.31 29.91
CA MET A 180 -26.33 -12.01 29.63
C MET A 180 -27.44 -11.15 29.02
N PRO A 181 -27.58 -9.84 29.29
CA PRO A 181 -28.58 -9.03 28.59
C PRO A 181 -28.33 -8.96 27.08
N TRP A 182 -27.06 -8.90 26.66
CA TRP A 182 -26.67 -8.95 25.25
C TRP A 182 -26.94 -10.33 24.64
N VAL A 183 -26.62 -11.42 25.36
CA VAL A 183 -26.93 -12.79 24.93
C VAL A 183 -28.44 -13.00 24.79
N TRP A 184 -29.22 -12.50 25.74
CA TRP A 184 -30.68 -12.56 25.70
C TRP A 184 -31.23 -11.84 24.47
N LEU A 185 -30.73 -10.63 24.19
CA LEU A 185 -31.14 -9.87 23.02
C LEU A 185 -30.73 -10.54 21.70
N LEU A 186 -29.58 -11.21 21.67
CA LEU A 186 -29.16 -12.03 20.52
C LEU A 186 -30.08 -13.23 20.29
N MET A 187 -30.58 -13.89 21.34
CA MET A 187 -31.48 -15.05 21.17
C MET A 187 -32.87 -14.63 20.66
N PHE A 188 -33.45 -13.59 21.26
CA PHE A 188 -34.86 -13.23 21.01
C PHE A 188 -35.05 -12.05 20.05
N GLY A 189 -34.02 -11.24 19.80
CA GLY A 189 -34.08 -10.07 18.90
C GLY A 189 -33.67 -10.33 17.46
N THR A 190 -33.10 -11.51 17.15
CA THR A 190 -32.46 -11.79 15.83
C THR A 190 -33.24 -12.78 14.95
N ASP A 191 -34.47 -13.18 15.32
CA ASP A 191 -35.25 -14.28 14.73
C ASP A 191 -34.45 -15.60 14.60
N VAL A 192 -33.40 -15.78 15.40
CA VAL A 192 -32.66 -17.04 15.43
C VAL A 192 -33.55 -18.19 15.88
N GLU A 193 -34.52 -17.92 16.77
CA GLU A 193 -35.51 -18.89 17.23
C GLU A 193 -36.31 -19.49 16.06
N SER A 194 -36.88 -18.66 15.18
CA SER A 194 -37.69 -19.13 14.05
C SER A 194 -36.88 -19.84 12.97
N ARG A 195 -35.56 -19.65 12.94
CA ARG A 195 -34.63 -20.36 12.04
C ARG A 195 -34.10 -21.68 12.64
N MET A 196 -33.98 -21.77 13.96
CA MET A 196 -33.47 -22.95 14.66
C MET A 196 -34.58 -23.95 15.02
N PHE A 197 -35.81 -23.49 15.22
CA PHE A 197 -36.97 -24.31 15.57
C PHE A 197 -38.09 -24.06 14.55
N SER A 198 -38.64 -25.12 13.94
CA SER A 198 -39.64 -24.99 12.86
C SER A 198 -41.05 -24.57 13.32
N ASN A 199 -41.20 -24.20 14.59
CA ASN A 199 -42.44 -23.75 15.21
C ASN A 199 -42.09 -22.54 16.09
N ASP A 200 -42.80 -21.43 15.91
CA ASP A 200 -42.74 -20.26 16.81
C ASP A 200 -43.38 -20.65 18.16
N PHE A 201 -42.60 -21.27 19.05
CA PHE A 201 -43.10 -21.66 20.37
C PHE A 201 -43.31 -20.43 21.28
N ILE A 202 -42.55 -19.35 21.07
CA ILE A 202 -42.70 -18.07 21.78
C ILE A 202 -42.45 -16.90 20.78
N PRO A 203 -43.50 -16.34 20.15
CA PRO A 203 -43.31 -15.22 19.23
C PRO A 203 -42.89 -13.95 19.98
N VAL A 204 -41.59 -13.63 19.92
CA VAL A 204 -41.04 -12.40 20.51
C VAL A 204 -40.90 -11.31 19.44
N VAL A 205 -41.88 -10.41 19.39
CA VAL A 205 -41.83 -9.22 18.52
C VAL A 205 -41.43 -8.02 19.37
N LEU A 206 -40.31 -7.38 19.04
CA LEU A 206 -39.85 -6.18 19.72
C LEU A 206 -39.87 -5.02 18.74
N ASP A 207 -40.52 -3.93 19.14
CA ASP A 207 -40.50 -2.70 18.36
C ASP A 207 -39.08 -2.11 18.31
N GLU A 208 -38.65 -1.75 17.11
CA GLU A 208 -37.28 -1.36 16.81
C GLU A 208 -36.80 -0.11 17.59
N GLN A 209 -37.71 0.82 17.91
CA GLN A 209 -37.38 2.04 18.66
C GLN A 209 -37.07 1.69 20.13
N HIS A 210 -37.87 0.79 20.71
CA HIS A 210 -37.66 0.31 22.07
C HIS A 210 -36.40 -0.55 22.19
N VAL A 211 -36.07 -1.36 21.18
CA VAL A 211 -34.81 -2.12 21.11
C VAL A 211 -33.61 -1.18 21.10
N ALA A 212 -33.66 -0.12 20.30
CA ALA A 212 -32.59 0.88 20.25
C ALA A 212 -32.37 1.57 21.61
N ALA A 213 -33.46 2.00 22.26
CA ALA A 213 -33.41 2.59 23.60
C ALA A 213 -32.87 1.60 24.66
N TRP A 214 -33.29 0.34 24.58
CA TRP A 214 -32.83 -0.72 25.46
C TRP A 214 -31.32 -0.97 25.32
N MET A 215 -30.79 -1.04 24.10
CA MET A 215 -29.36 -1.24 23.87
C MET A 215 -28.51 -0.06 24.36
N LEU A 216 -28.99 1.18 24.26
CA LEU A 216 -28.33 2.33 24.86
C LEU A 216 -28.30 2.23 26.39
N LEU A 217 -29.39 1.79 27.01
CA LEU A 217 -29.45 1.53 28.45
C LEU A 217 -28.46 0.43 28.88
N LEU A 218 -28.32 -0.63 28.07
CA LEU A 218 -27.33 -1.69 28.31
C LEU A 218 -25.90 -1.16 28.25
N ILE A 219 -25.59 -0.22 27.37
CA ILE A 219 -24.26 0.43 27.34
C ILE A 219 -24.02 1.22 28.62
N VAL A 220 -24.99 2.01 29.08
CA VAL A 220 -24.89 2.77 30.35
C VAL A 220 -24.68 1.83 31.53
N GLN A 221 -25.45 0.75 31.60
CA GLN A 221 -25.30 -0.29 32.62
C GLN A 221 -23.91 -0.94 32.55
N GLN A 222 -23.45 -1.30 31.36
CA GLN A 222 -22.13 -1.88 31.12
C GLN A 222 -21.02 -0.96 31.64
N LEU A 223 -21.09 0.35 31.37
CA LEU A 223 -20.12 1.33 31.87
C LEU A 223 -20.12 1.40 33.40
N TYR A 224 -21.31 1.46 34.01
CA TYR A 224 -21.45 1.49 35.47
C TYR A 224 -20.79 0.29 36.14
N VAL A 225 -21.04 -0.92 35.64
CA VAL A 225 -20.45 -2.15 36.20
C VAL A 225 -18.94 -2.20 35.93
N ASN A 226 -18.52 -1.94 34.70
CA ASN A 226 -17.13 -2.08 34.29
C ASN A 226 -16.19 -1.08 35.00
N LEU A 227 -16.67 0.11 35.37
CA LEU A 227 -15.90 1.06 36.17
C LEU A 227 -15.45 0.48 37.52
N SER A 228 -16.25 -0.43 38.11
CA SER A 228 -15.94 -1.06 39.38
C SER A 228 -15.23 -2.42 39.25
N GLN A 229 -15.67 -3.27 38.32
CA GLN A 229 -15.26 -4.68 38.21
C GLN A 229 -14.70 -5.06 36.84
N GLY A 230 -14.41 -4.11 35.95
CA GLY A 230 -14.03 -4.40 34.56
C GLY A 230 -12.71 -5.14 34.36
N GLN A 231 -11.85 -5.20 35.39
CA GLN A 231 -10.60 -5.99 35.39
C GLN A 231 -10.82 -7.47 35.71
N ALA A 232 -12.02 -7.84 36.15
CA ALA A 232 -12.36 -9.23 36.40
C ALA A 232 -12.19 -10.05 35.12
N THR A 233 -11.33 -11.07 35.18
CA THR A 233 -11.22 -12.08 34.13
C THR A 233 -12.25 -13.17 34.37
N LEU A 234 -13.14 -13.38 33.41
CA LEU A 234 -14.12 -14.46 33.50
C LEU A 234 -13.46 -15.80 33.22
N ASN A 235 -13.62 -16.74 34.14
CA ASN A 235 -13.04 -18.08 34.02
C ASN A 235 -13.92 -18.98 33.13
N LEU A 236 -14.03 -18.64 31.84
CA LEU A 236 -14.84 -19.39 30.87
C LEU A 236 -14.16 -20.69 30.42
N ALA A 237 -12.83 -20.78 30.51
CA ALA A 237 -12.03 -21.88 29.97
C ALA A 237 -11.74 -23.03 30.96
N GLY A 238 -12.08 -22.88 32.25
CA GLY A 238 -11.71 -23.86 33.29
C GLY A 238 -12.39 -25.24 33.18
N ARG A 239 -13.31 -25.46 32.24
CA ARG A 239 -14.09 -26.71 32.10
C ARG A 239 -14.09 -27.36 30.72
N LEU A 240 -13.43 -26.77 29.72
CA LEU A 240 -13.31 -27.35 28.36
C LEU A 240 -11.90 -27.93 28.18
N ALA A 241 -11.74 -29.20 28.55
CA ALA A 241 -10.51 -29.95 28.35
C ALA A 241 -10.27 -30.18 26.85
N GLY A 242 -9.36 -29.42 26.25
CA GLY A 242 -8.97 -29.54 24.84
C GLY A 242 -8.52 -28.24 24.16
N LEU A 243 -8.82 -27.07 24.74
CA LEU A 243 -8.47 -25.75 24.20
C LEU A 243 -7.41 -25.01 25.03
N SER A 244 -6.57 -25.71 25.80
CA SER A 244 -5.71 -25.10 26.83
C SER A 244 -4.71 -24.08 26.26
N GLU A 245 -4.16 -24.28 25.06
CA GLU A 245 -3.21 -23.34 24.45
C GLU A 245 -3.90 -22.08 23.90
N LEU A 246 -5.04 -22.24 23.22
CA LEU A 246 -5.84 -21.11 22.72
C LEU A 246 -6.47 -20.33 23.88
N GLY A 247 -6.93 -21.03 24.91
CA GLY A 247 -7.46 -20.45 26.14
C GLY A 247 -6.39 -19.72 26.95
N ALA A 248 -5.16 -20.25 27.03
CA ALA A 248 -4.03 -19.57 27.65
C ALA A 248 -3.66 -18.30 26.88
N ARG A 249 -3.54 -18.36 25.55
CA ARG A 249 -3.27 -17.20 24.70
C ARG A 249 -4.39 -16.14 24.76
N ALA A 250 -5.65 -16.56 24.86
CA ALA A 250 -6.80 -15.66 25.05
C ALA A 250 -6.79 -15.02 26.45
N ARG A 251 -6.34 -15.74 27.48
CA ARG A 251 -6.17 -15.17 28.82
C ARG A 251 -5.04 -14.15 28.86
N ASP A 252 -3.91 -14.48 28.24
CA ASP A 252 -2.71 -13.64 28.21
C ASP A 252 -2.90 -12.37 27.34
N SER A 253 -3.78 -12.41 26.34
CA SER A 253 -4.14 -11.23 25.54
C SER A 253 -5.03 -10.22 26.27
N GLY A 254 -5.59 -10.60 27.42
CA GLY A 254 -6.55 -9.78 28.17
C GLY A 254 -7.94 -9.69 27.53
N ILE A 255 -8.24 -10.43 26.46
CA ILE A 255 -9.55 -10.40 25.79
C ILE A 255 -10.69 -10.91 26.69
N LEU A 256 -10.36 -11.78 27.65
CA LEU A 256 -11.30 -12.34 28.64
C LEU A 256 -11.57 -11.41 29.85
N GLN A 257 -10.96 -10.23 29.89
CA GLN A 257 -11.34 -9.20 30.85
C GLN A 257 -12.72 -8.67 30.51
N LEU A 258 -13.53 -8.40 31.54
CA LEU A 258 -14.90 -7.96 31.37
C LEU A 258 -15.01 -6.71 30.46
N TRP A 259 -14.09 -5.76 30.58
CA TRP A 259 -13.99 -4.59 29.67
C TRP A 259 -13.96 -4.96 28.18
N ASN A 260 -13.05 -5.84 27.79
CA ASN A 260 -12.83 -6.20 26.38
C ASN A 260 -13.92 -7.14 25.87
N LEU A 261 -14.35 -8.09 26.71
CA LEU A 261 -15.36 -9.06 26.37
C LEU A 261 -16.74 -8.40 26.19
N SER A 262 -17.13 -7.48 27.08
CA SER A 262 -18.40 -6.77 26.95
C SER A 262 -18.40 -5.82 25.75
N PHE A 263 -17.27 -5.19 25.44
CA PHE A 263 -17.11 -4.37 24.23
C PHE A 263 -17.33 -5.19 22.96
N VAL A 264 -16.63 -6.32 22.81
CA VAL A 264 -16.76 -7.19 21.62
C VAL A 264 -18.17 -7.79 21.53
N LEU A 265 -18.74 -8.25 22.65
CA LEU A 265 -20.09 -8.81 22.66
C LEU A 265 -21.14 -7.76 22.27
N SER A 266 -21.01 -6.51 22.73
CA SER A 266 -21.92 -5.42 22.33
C SER A 266 -21.89 -5.20 20.81
N LEU A 267 -20.71 -5.20 20.19
CA LEU A 267 -20.57 -5.07 18.73
C LEU A 267 -21.19 -6.24 17.96
N ILE A 268 -20.94 -7.48 18.41
CA ILE A 268 -21.56 -8.69 17.83
C ILE A 268 -23.08 -8.64 17.96
N SER A 269 -23.58 -8.12 19.08
CA SER A 269 -25.01 -8.00 19.34
C SER A 269 -25.67 -6.98 18.40
N VAL A 270 -25.07 -5.79 18.26
CA VAL A 270 -25.52 -4.81 17.26
C VAL A 270 -25.56 -5.47 15.89
N TRP A 271 -24.50 -6.14 15.47
CA TRP A 271 -24.44 -6.82 14.18
C TRP A 271 -25.54 -7.85 13.96
N GLY A 272 -25.84 -8.68 14.96
CA GLY A 272 -26.90 -9.67 14.88
C GLY A 272 -28.29 -9.08 14.77
N ILE A 273 -28.56 -7.95 15.45
CA ILE A 273 -29.88 -7.34 15.57
C ILE A 273 -30.18 -6.38 14.42
N THR A 274 -29.17 -5.71 13.87
CA THR A 274 -29.39 -4.68 12.85
C THR A 274 -29.85 -5.27 11.52
N ARG A 275 -31.14 -5.08 11.24
CA ARG A 275 -31.86 -5.40 10.00
C ARG A 275 -33.11 -4.52 9.88
N VAL A 276 -33.71 -4.50 8.69
CA VAL A 276 -34.99 -3.80 8.45
C VAL A 276 -36.07 -4.35 9.40
N GLY A 277 -36.75 -3.45 10.13
CA GLY A 277 -37.75 -3.80 11.14
C GLY A 277 -37.18 -4.29 12.48
N GLY A 278 -35.85 -4.46 12.61
CA GLY A 278 -35.20 -4.86 13.87
C GLY A 278 -34.51 -3.70 14.59
N MET A 279 -34.06 -2.67 13.87
CA MET A 279 -33.38 -1.50 14.45
C MET A 279 -33.51 -0.28 13.53
N PRO A 280 -33.86 0.92 14.05
CA PRO A 280 -33.89 2.15 13.27
C PRO A 280 -32.48 2.71 13.02
N ALA A 281 -32.33 3.55 12.00
CA ALA A 281 -31.05 4.15 11.60
C ALA A 281 -30.40 4.96 12.73
N TRP A 282 -31.18 5.77 13.46
CA TRP A 282 -30.67 6.54 14.60
C TRP A 282 -30.19 5.63 15.73
N GLY A 283 -30.83 4.46 15.90
CA GLY A 283 -30.45 3.45 16.86
C GLY A 283 -29.08 2.87 16.54
N LEU A 284 -28.87 2.42 15.30
CA LEU A 284 -27.59 1.91 14.84
C LEU A 284 -26.45 2.93 15.04
N ILE A 285 -26.65 4.14 14.53
CA ILE A 285 -25.65 5.21 14.60
C ILE A 285 -25.39 5.60 16.06
N GLY A 286 -26.44 5.80 16.85
CA GLY A 286 -26.35 6.21 18.26
C GLY A 286 -25.68 5.17 19.14
N ILE A 287 -26.02 3.89 18.98
CA ILE A 287 -25.42 2.78 19.75
C ILE A 287 -23.95 2.61 19.38
N MET A 288 -23.61 2.59 18.08
CA MET A 288 -22.23 2.51 17.64
C MET A 288 -21.41 3.70 18.13
N ALA A 289 -22.00 4.91 18.15
CA ALA A 289 -21.38 6.10 18.72
C ALA A 289 -21.16 5.99 20.23
N ALA A 290 -22.16 5.56 20.97
CA ALA A 290 -22.08 5.36 22.42
C ALA A 290 -20.99 4.33 22.78
N ILE A 291 -20.90 3.20 22.07
CA ILE A 291 -19.87 2.18 22.30
C ILE A 291 -18.46 2.79 22.18
N LEU A 292 -18.16 3.49 21.09
CA LEU A 292 -16.80 4.00 20.87
C LEU A 292 -16.49 5.23 21.71
N VAL A 293 -17.40 6.21 21.79
CA VAL A 293 -17.17 7.48 22.50
C VAL A 293 -17.04 7.23 23.99
N PHE A 294 -17.94 6.48 24.62
CA PHE A 294 -17.87 6.28 26.07
C PHE A 294 -16.64 5.48 26.48
N HIS A 295 -16.32 4.40 25.77
CA HIS A 295 -15.08 3.67 26.06
C HIS A 295 -13.84 4.52 25.76
N GLY A 296 -13.87 5.34 24.69
CA GLY A 296 -12.82 6.31 24.38
C GLY A 296 -12.62 7.35 25.49
N THR A 297 -13.70 7.88 26.08
CA THR A 297 -13.64 8.80 27.22
C THR A 297 -12.97 8.14 28.42
N LEU A 298 -13.32 6.89 28.72
CA LEU A 298 -12.70 6.16 29.83
C LEU A 298 -11.22 5.83 29.59
N VAL A 299 -10.82 5.61 28.34
CA VAL A 299 -9.40 5.55 27.95
C VAL A 299 -8.71 6.90 28.19
N ALA A 300 -9.32 8.01 27.76
CA ALA A 300 -8.78 9.36 27.96
C ALA A 300 -8.57 9.69 29.44
N LEU A 301 -9.49 9.26 30.29
CA LEU A 301 -9.43 9.39 31.75
C LEU A 301 -8.45 8.40 32.43
N GLY A 302 -7.93 7.42 31.70
CA GLY A 302 -7.03 6.38 32.23
C GLY A 302 -7.72 5.34 33.13
N GLN A 303 -9.05 5.24 33.05
CA GLN A 303 -9.85 4.29 33.82
C GLN A 303 -10.07 2.96 33.08
N HIS A 304 -9.97 2.98 31.75
CA HIS A 304 -10.05 1.79 30.90
C HIS A 304 -8.65 1.16 30.71
N ARG A 305 -8.52 -0.16 30.92
CA ARG A 305 -7.24 -0.89 30.80
C ARG A 305 -7.06 -1.70 29.50
N GLY A 306 -8.07 -1.75 28.63
CA GLY A 306 -7.96 -2.34 27.30
C GLY A 306 -7.04 -1.53 26.38
N GLN A 307 -6.44 -2.18 25.38
CA GLN A 307 -5.56 -1.51 24.42
C GLN A 307 -6.39 -0.63 23.46
N PRO A 308 -6.13 0.68 23.37
CA PRO A 308 -6.95 1.58 22.52
C PRO A 308 -6.99 1.13 21.05
N ARG A 309 -5.87 0.60 20.54
CA ARG A 309 -5.77 0.08 19.17
C ARG A 309 -6.73 -1.08 18.90
N THR A 310 -6.85 -2.05 19.81
CA THR A 310 -7.70 -3.24 19.56
C THR A 310 -9.18 -2.86 19.55
N MET A 311 -9.57 -1.90 20.37
CA MET A 311 -10.94 -1.40 20.43
C MET A 311 -11.32 -0.66 19.14
N LEU A 312 -10.42 0.21 18.65
CA LEU A 312 -10.60 0.87 17.35
C LEU A 312 -10.72 -0.16 16.23
N VAL A 313 -9.85 -1.17 16.21
CA VAL A 313 -9.88 -2.19 15.14
C VAL A 313 -11.18 -2.95 15.13
N ALA A 314 -11.62 -3.44 16.29
CA ALA A 314 -12.88 -4.16 16.40
C ALA A 314 -14.06 -3.30 15.96
N TRP A 315 -14.16 -2.05 16.45
CA TRP A 315 -15.26 -1.15 16.09
C TRP A 315 -15.30 -0.83 14.59
N SER A 316 -14.15 -0.56 13.97
CA SER A 316 -14.06 -0.24 12.55
C SER A 316 -14.56 -1.36 11.64
N ILE A 317 -14.31 -2.62 12.00
CA ILE A 317 -14.77 -3.76 11.19
C ILE A 317 -16.30 -3.74 11.08
N PHE A 318 -16.99 -3.51 12.21
CA PHE A 318 -18.45 -3.40 12.23
C PHE A 318 -18.92 -2.11 11.56
N ALA A 319 -18.25 -0.97 11.78
CA ALA A 319 -18.60 0.28 11.12
C ALA A 319 -18.49 0.19 9.59
N LEU A 320 -17.47 -0.48 9.05
CA LEU A 320 -17.34 -0.74 7.61
C LEU A 320 -18.44 -1.69 7.12
N HIS A 321 -18.75 -2.74 7.88
CA HIS A 321 -19.85 -3.65 7.55
C HIS A 321 -21.20 -2.93 7.48
N PHE A 322 -21.51 -2.09 8.47
CA PHE A 322 -22.74 -1.32 8.50
C PHE A 322 -22.77 -0.22 7.44
N GLY A 323 -21.64 0.47 7.22
CA GLY A 323 -21.49 1.43 6.14
C GLY A 323 -21.79 0.80 4.79
N TRP A 324 -21.28 -0.40 4.53
CA TRP A 324 -21.57 -1.14 3.30
C TRP A 324 -23.04 -1.55 3.18
N LYS A 325 -23.63 -2.09 4.26
CA LYS A 325 -24.99 -2.64 4.25
C LYS A 325 -26.08 -1.56 4.25
N PHE A 326 -25.92 -0.53 5.06
CA PHE A 326 -26.95 0.47 5.38
C PHE A 326 -26.57 1.92 5.02
N GLY A 327 -25.31 2.20 4.67
CA GLY A 327 -24.86 3.55 4.31
C GLY A 327 -24.46 4.42 5.50
N HIS A 328 -24.70 5.73 5.40
CA HIS A 328 -24.41 6.74 6.44
C HIS A 328 -22.94 6.73 6.92
N THR A 329 -22.01 6.54 5.99
CA THR A 329 -20.59 6.38 6.27
C THR A 329 -19.98 7.60 6.97
N SER A 330 -20.49 8.79 6.67
CA SER A 330 -20.11 10.04 7.33
C SER A 330 -20.40 10.02 8.84
N MET A 331 -21.49 9.38 9.29
CA MET A 331 -21.83 9.30 10.71
C MET A 331 -20.88 8.37 11.48
N PHE A 332 -20.52 7.24 10.87
CA PHE A 332 -19.48 6.36 11.41
C PHE A 332 -18.11 7.05 11.42
N ALA A 333 -17.80 7.83 10.39
CA ALA A 333 -16.57 8.62 10.35
C ALA A 333 -16.52 9.71 11.42
N ALA A 334 -17.59 10.47 11.64
CA ALA A 334 -17.66 11.47 12.71
C ALA A 334 -17.40 10.83 14.08
N THR A 335 -18.02 9.66 14.31
CA THR A 335 -17.81 8.85 15.51
C THR A 335 -16.36 8.38 15.64
N MET A 336 -15.77 7.90 14.54
CA MET A 336 -14.37 7.49 14.48
C MET A 336 -13.43 8.64 14.85
N VAL A 337 -13.69 9.84 14.33
CA VAL A 337 -12.90 11.04 14.65
C VAL A 337 -12.99 11.39 16.13
N ALA A 338 -14.20 11.37 16.71
CA ALA A 338 -14.39 11.62 18.14
C ALA A 338 -13.67 10.57 19.00
N GLY A 339 -13.88 9.28 18.72
CA GLY A 339 -13.26 8.16 19.43
C GLY A 339 -11.73 8.18 19.36
N CYS A 340 -11.16 8.36 18.16
CA CYS A 340 -9.72 8.50 17.98
C CYS A 340 -9.16 9.69 18.73
N SER A 341 -9.84 10.85 18.70
CA SER A 341 -9.39 12.06 19.41
C SER A 341 -9.30 11.81 20.93
N LEU A 342 -10.29 11.13 21.51
CA LEU A 342 -10.28 10.75 22.93
C LEU A 342 -9.13 9.77 23.25
N MET A 343 -8.89 8.77 22.41
CA MET A 343 -7.78 7.83 22.61
C MET A 343 -6.40 8.48 22.41
N LEU A 344 -6.31 9.50 21.57
CA LEU A 344 -5.10 10.29 21.38
C LEU A 344 -4.76 11.12 22.62
N VAL A 345 -5.75 11.64 23.37
CA VAL A 345 -5.50 12.33 24.66
C VAL A 345 -4.74 11.44 25.64
N HIS A 346 -5.02 10.14 25.65
CA HIS A 346 -4.30 9.17 26.47
C HIS A 346 -2.90 8.89 25.92
N THR A 347 -2.81 8.52 24.64
CA THR A 347 -1.55 8.07 24.03
C THR A 347 -0.54 9.18 23.79
N ASP A 348 -0.96 10.44 23.67
CA ASP A 348 -0.08 11.60 23.59
C ASP A 348 0.85 11.73 24.81
N ARG A 349 0.44 11.22 25.98
CA ARG A 349 1.29 11.17 27.18
C ARG A 349 2.54 10.30 26.97
N PHE A 350 2.45 9.30 26.11
CA PHE A 350 3.54 8.38 25.79
C PHE A 350 4.56 8.94 24.79
N LEU A 351 4.31 10.12 24.20
CA LEU A 351 5.26 10.73 23.26
C LEU A 351 6.60 11.09 23.92
N SER A 352 6.59 11.29 25.24
CA SER A 352 7.78 11.55 26.07
C SER A 352 8.39 10.29 26.70
N ASP A 353 7.78 9.11 26.51
CA ASP A 353 8.26 7.85 27.10
C ASP A 353 9.53 7.35 26.37
N LYS A 354 10.44 6.72 27.12
CA LYS A 354 11.67 6.10 26.59
C LYS A 354 11.36 4.81 25.83
N ASP A 355 10.26 4.15 26.15
CA ASP A 355 9.84 2.92 25.46
C ASP A 355 9.28 3.22 24.06
N ASN A 356 10.01 2.76 23.05
CA ASN A 356 9.63 2.88 21.64
C ASN A 356 8.28 2.23 21.30
N VAL A 357 7.87 1.18 22.03
CA VAL A 357 6.60 0.49 21.77
C VAL A 357 5.43 1.40 22.14
N LYS A 358 5.49 2.04 23.32
CA LYS A 358 4.45 2.97 23.79
C LYS A 358 4.38 4.23 22.93
N ARG A 359 5.53 4.82 22.59
CA ARG A 359 5.61 6.00 21.73
C ARG A 359 5.02 5.78 20.33
N ASN A 360 5.10 4.55 19.81
CA ASN A 360 4.53 4.19 18.52
C ASN A 360 3.01 3.95 18.55
N GLN A 361 2.37 3.90 19.71
CA GLN A 361 0.92 3.70 19.80
C GLN A 361 0.14 4.88 19.19
N THR A 362 0.56 6.12 19.46
CA THR A 362 -0.02 7.33 18.85
C THR A 362 0.06 7.27 17.32
N ASN A 363 1.22 6.88 16.78
CA ASN A 363 1.41 6.71 15.33
C ASN A 363 0.47 5.65 14.76
N SER A 364 0.29 4.54 15.46
CA SER A 364 -0.60 3.47 15.03
C SER A 364 -2.06 3.89 15.02
N ILE A 365 -2.52 4.67 16.01
CA ILE A 365 -3.92 5.14 16.07
C ILE A 365 -4.22 6.09 14.91
N VAL A 366 -3.36 7.09 14.68
CA VAL A 366 -3.53 8.06 13.58
C VAL A 366 -3.51 7.35 12.22
N THR A 367 -2.55 6.45 12.02
CA THR A 367 -2.46 5.67 10.76
C THR A 367 -3.72 4.84 10.52
N TYR A 368 -4.21 4.19 11.58
CA TYR A 368 -5.40 3.35 11.50
C TYR A 368 -6.66 4.17 11.23
N GLN A 369 -6.80 5.32 11.90
CA GLN A 369 -7.88 6.27 11.65
C GLN A 369 -7.94 6.67 10.17
N LEU A 370 -6.80 7.11 9.61
CA LEU A 370 -6.72 7.52 8.20
C LEU A 370 -7.07 6.37 7.23
N LEU A 371 -6.64 5.14 7.54
CA LEU A 371 -6.94 3.96 6.72
C LEU A 371 -8.42 3.54 6.78
N VAL A 372 -9.05 3.62 7.95
CA VAL A 372 -10.50 3.31 8.05
C VAL A 372 -11.32 4.41 7.39
N MET A 373 -10.91 5.67 7.54
CA MET A 373 -11.52 6.80 6.83
C MET A 373 -11.41 6.63 5.31
N SER A 374 -10.28 6.15 4.80
CA SER A 374 -10.12 5.86 3.37
C SER A 374 -11.12 4.81 2.90
N ALA A 375 -11.28 3.71 3.66
CA ALA A 375 -12.25 2.67 3.32
C ALA A 375 -13.70 3.17 3.38
N LEU A 376 -14.09 3.94 4.41
CA LEU A 376 -15.42 4.54 4.52
C LEU A 376 -15.71 5.52 3.37
N LEU A 377 -14.72 6.30 2.92
CA LEU A 377 -14.83 7.24 1.79
C LEU A 377 -15.18 6.56 0.46
N ALA A 378 -14.73 5.33 0.26
CA ALA A 378 -14.97 4.58 -0.98
C ALA A 378 -16.39 4.01 -1.08
N ILE A 379 -17.03 3.74 0.08
CA ILE A 379 -18.32 3.04 0.12
C ILE A 379 -19.44 3.79 -0.61
N PRO A 380 -19.66 5.11 -0.44
CA PRO A 380 -20.70 5.83 -1.17
C PRO A 380 -20.62 5.68 -2.70
N ALA A 381 -19.41 5.54 -3.25
CA ALA A 381 -19.19 5.37 -4.69
C ALA A 381 -19.29 3.91 -5.18
N LEU A 382 -19.09 2.93 -4.28
CA LEU A 382 -19.09 1.51 -4.61
C LEU A 382 -20.43 0.81 -4.29
N ARG A 383 -21.28 1.44 -3.47
CA ARG A 383 -22.56 0.87 -3.01
C ARG A 383 -23.62 1.03 -4.11
N ASN A 384 -24.35 -0.05 -4.38
CA ASN A 384 -25.43 -0.10 -5.37
C ASN A 384 -26.77 0.41 -4.80
N ASP A 385 -27.69 0.89 -5.65
CA ASP A 385 -28.98 1.48 -5.26
C ASP A 385 -29.96 0.47 -4.62
N ALA A 386 -29.80 -0.83 -4.88
CA ALA A 386 -30.64 -1.91 -4.33
C ALA A 386 -30.35 -2.24 -2.84
N SER A 387 -29.87 -1.27 -2.07
CA SER A 387 -29.41 -1.47 -0.69
C SER A 387 -30.54 -1.40 0.33
N PHE A 388 -30.39 -2.09 1.47
CA PHE A 388 -31.39 -2.07 2.53
C PHE A 388 -31.39 -0.72 3.26
N GLU A 389 -32.56 -0.12 3.41
CA GLU A 389 -32.76 1.10 4.21
C GLU A 389 -33.41 0.75 5.54
N LEU A 390 -32.85 1.28 6.63
CA LEU A 390 -33.46 1.18 7.96
C LEU A 390 -34.52 2.26 8.12
N THR A 391 -35.47 2.06 9.03
CA THR A 391 -36.44 3.10 9.39
C THR A 391 -35.71 4.36 9.88
N ASN A 392 -36.21 5.54 9.52
CA ASN A 392 -35.60 6.85 9.81
C ASN A 392 -34.22 7.07 9.16
N ALA A 393 -33.88 6.34 8.09
CA ALA A 393 -32.63 6.57 7.34
C ALA A 393 -32.56 7.97 6.71
N ASP A 394 -33.71 8.55 6.36
CA ASP A 394 -33.86 9.90 5.80
C ASP A 394 -33.38 11.01 6.74
N TRP A 395 -33.24 10.73 8.04
CA TRP A 395 -32.71 11.69 9.02
C TRP A 395 -31.20 11.93 8.89
N PHE A 396 -30.48 11.07 8.16
CA PHE A 396 -29.03 11.12 8.01
C PHE A 396 -28.62 11.25 6.55
N PRO A 397 -27.43 11.76 6.24
CA PRO A 397 -26.98 11.91 4.85
C PRO A 397 -26.87 10.60 4.11
N GLN A 398 -27.22 10.64 2.82
CA GLN A 398 -27.23 9.49 1.91
C GLN A 398 -26.62 9.86 0.56
N GLY A 399 -26.18 8.85 -0.20
CA GLY A 399 -25.62 9.01 -1.55
C GLY A 399 -24.54 10.09 -1.63
N GLY A 400 -24.72 11.05 -2.56
CA GLY A 400 -23.78 12.16 -2.74
C GLY A 400 -23.66 13.09 -1.54
N GLN A 401 -24.72 13.27 -0.73
CA GLN A 401 -24.63 14.07 0.50
C GLN A 401 -23.76 13.40 1.56
N ASP A 402 -23.87 12.07 1.69
CA ASP A 402 -23.00 11.28 2.58
C ASP A 402 -21.54 11.37 2.15
N ALA A 403 -21.24 11.24 0.85
CA ALA A 403 -19.90 11.38 0.30
C ALA A 403 -19.29 12.78 0.57
N MET A 404 -20.09 13.84 0.41
CA MET A 404 -19.66 15.22 0.69
C MET A 404 -19.40 15.45 2.18
N MET A 405 -20.29 14.97 3.07
CA MET A 405 -20.06 15.10 4.50
C MET A 405 -18.85 14.27 4.96
N MET A 406 -18.70 13.07 4.43
CA MET A 406 -17.54 12.21 4.66
C MET A 406 -16.23 12.90 4.25
N SER A 407 -16.24 13.63 3.13
CA SER A 407 -15.11 14.45 2.69
C SER A 407 -14.77 15.56 3.67
N PHE A 408 -15.75 16.34 4.13
CA PHE A 408 -15.49 17.39 5.13
C PHE A 408 -14.90 16.83 6.42
N ILE A 409 -15.42 15.70 6.90
CA ILE A 409 -14.88 15.01 8.08
C ILE A 409 -13.45 14.54 7.78
N SER A 410 -13.21 13.97 6.60
CA SER A 410 -11.88 13.51 6.14
C SER A 410 -10.86 14.64 6.12
N LEU A 411 -11.23 15.83 5.64
CA LEU A 411 -10.41 17.05 5.69
C LEU A 411 -10.14 17.49 7.13
N GLY A 412 -11.13 17.41 8.03
CA GLY A 412 -10.94 17.65 9.46
C GLY A 412 -9.92 16.69 10.07
N THR A 413 -10.00 15.40 9.73
CA THR A 413 -8.98 14.39 10.13
C THR A 413 -7.61 14.68 9.57
N LEU A 414 -7.53 15.10 8.30
CA LEU A 414 -6.29 15.48 7.67
C LEU A 414 -5.66 16.66 8.40
N PHE A 415 -6.42 17.71 8.68
CA PHE A 415 -5.96 18.86 9.46
C PHE A 415 -5.47 18.45 10.85
N HIS A 416 -6.25 17.60 11.54
CA HIS A 416 -5.86 17.07 12.85
C HIS A 416 -4.55 16.27 12.79
N TYR A 417 -4.35 15.44 11.77
CA TYR A 417 -3.09 14.75 11.52
C TYR A 417 -1.94 15.72 11.25
N LEU A 418 -2.11 16.67 10.33
CA LEU A 418 -1.06 17.65 9.97
C LEU A 418 -0.60 18.46 11.18
N SER A 419 -1.53 18.85 12.07
CA SER A 419 -1.19 19.56 13.31
C SER A 419 -0.32 18.74 14.29
N ARG A 420 -0.28 17.41 14.13
CA ARG A 420 0.44 16.47 15.00
C ARG A 420 1.75 15.97 14.42
N VAL A 421 2.01 16.21 13.13
CA VAL A 421 3.22 15.74 12.42
C VAL A 421 4.50 16.11 13.17
N THR A 422 4.56 17.30 13.78
CA THR A 422 5.73 17.77 14.55
C THR A 422 6.03 16.92 15.78
N LYS A 423 5.01 16.28 16.36
CA LYS A 423 5.12 15.46 17.58
C LYS A 423 5.45 13.99 17.29
N MET A 424 5.29 13.53 16.04
CA MET A 424 5.36 12.11 15.67
C MET A 424 6.75 11.69 15.18
N ASP A 425 7.18 10.50 15.59
CA ASP A 425 8.51 9.98 15.27
C ASP A 425 8.66 9.29 13.92
N LYS A 426 7.59 8.63 13.47
CA LYS A 426 7.51 7.86 12.22
C LYS A 426 6.37 8.43 11.39
N LEU A 427 6.71 9.12 10.31
CA LEU A 427 5.76 9.83 9.46
C LEU A 427 5.31 9.01 8.24
N LEU A 428 6.08 7.98 7.84
CA LEU A 428 5.79 7.23 6.61
C LEU A 428 4.44 6.48 6.65
N PRO A 429 4.11 5.66 7.67
CA PRO A 429 2.82 4.95 7.70
C PRO A 429 1.59 5.88 7.65
N PRO A 430 1.48 6.94 8.49
CA PRO A 430 0.32 7.83 8.42
C PRO A 430 0.29 8.63 7.12
N THR A 431 1.44 9.04 6.56
CA THR A 431 1.48 9.67 5.24
C THR A 431 0.92 8.76 4.13
N LEU A 432 1.29 7.48 4.10
CA LEU A 432 0.74 6.54 3.12
C LEU A 432 -0.78 6.37 3.30
N ALA A 433 -1.26 6.32 4.54
CA ALA A 433 -2.70 6.26 4.82
C ALA A 433 -3.43 7.55 4.41
N THR A 434 -2.83 8.72 4.60
CA THR A 434 -3.35 10.01 4.08
C THR A 434 -3.47 9.98 2.57
N VAL A 435 -2.46 9.49 1.87
CA VAL A 435 -2.47 9.41 0.42
C VAL A 435 -3.56 8.44 -0.06
N ALA A 436 -3.73 7.29 0.59
CA ALA A 436 -4.83 6.36 0.30
C ALA A 436 -6.21 7.01 0.54
N MET A 437 -6.36 7.77 1.63
CA MET A 437 -7.59 8.50 1.94
C MET A 437 -7.93 9.55 0.89
N ILE A 438 -6.96 10.37 0.48
CA ILE A 438 -7.15 11.39 -0.55
C ILE A 438 -7.39 10.74 -1.92
N GLY A 439 -6.72 9.63 -2.23
CA GLY A 439 -6.94 8.87 -3.45
C GLY A 439 -8.37 8.31 -3.54
N LEU A 440 -8.89 7.74 -2.44
CA LEU A 440 -10.28 7.26 -2.39
C LEU A 440 -11.30 8.41 -2.36
N MET A 441 -10.95 9.57 -1.80
CA MET A 441 -11.74 10.79 -1.91
C MET A 441 -11.85 11.27 -3.36
N LEU A 442 -10.75 11.26 -4.12
CA LEU A 442 -10.73 11.59 -5.55
C LEU A 442 -11.57 10.59 -6.35
N PHE A 443 -11.37 9.29 -6.11
CA PHE A 443 -12.15 8.22 -6.75
C PHE A 443 -13.65 8.41 -6.53
N SER A 444 -14.08 8.64 -5.28
CA SER A 444 -15.50 8.84 -4.98
C SER A 444 -16.04 10.12 -5.61
N GLY A 445 -15.24 11.18 -5.71
CA GLY A 445 -15.59 12.40 -6.45
C GLY A 445 -15.83 12.14 -7.93
N THR A 446 -14.97 11.36 -8.57
CA THR A 446 -15.11 11.03 -10.00
C THR A 446 -16.26 10.05 -10.27
N ALA A 447 -16.43 9.03 -9.42
CA ALA A 447 -17.42 7.99 -9.61
C ALA A 447 -18.87 8.48 -9.38
N LEU A 448 -19.06 9.44 -8.46
CA LEU A 448 -20.35 10.05 -8.17
C LEU A 448 -20.59 11.37 -8.91
N GLU A 449 -19.69 11.75 -9.84
CA GLU A 449 -19.76 13.02 -10.59
C GLU A 449 -19.83 14.28 -9.71
N LEU A 450 -19.20 14.24 -8.53
CA LEU A 450 -19.19 15.33 -7.56
C LEU A 450 -17.98 16.25 -7.75
N GLN A 451 -18.13 17.30 -8.57
CA GLN A 451 -17.03 18.21 -8.92
C GLN A 451 -16.34 18.85 -7.70
N LEU A 452 -17.09 19.28 -6.67
CA LEU A 452 -16.50 19.87 -5.47
C LEU A 452 -15.60 18.86 -4.73
N LEU A 453 -16.02 17.60 -4.67
CA LEU A 453 -15.29 16.52 -4.00
C LEU A 453 -13.94 16.27 -4.69
N THR A 454 -13.95 16.20 -6.02
CA THR A 454 -12.75 16.08 -6.86
C THR A 454 -11.76 17.23 -6.64
N ILE A 455 -12.25 18.47 -6.62
CA ILE A 455 -11.41 19.66 -6.39
C ILE A 455 -10.81 19.64 -4.98
N MET A 456 -11.61 19.32 -3.97
CA MET A 456 -11.13 19.20 -2.59
C MET A 456 -10.04 18.13 -2.47
N ALA A 457 -10.18 16.99 -3.15
CA ALA A 457 -9.20 15.91 -3.11
C ALA A 457 -7.86 16.36 -3.72
N LEU A 458 -7.90 17.00 -4.90
CA LEU A 458 -6.71 17.53 -5.58
C LEU A 458 -5.99 18.60 -4.74
N LEU A 459 -6.73 19.57 -4.21
CA LEU A 459 -6.16 20.61 -3.34
C LEU A 459 -5.57 20.02 -2.06
N SER A 460 -6.22 19.01 -1.49
CA SER A 460 -5.74 18.34 -0.28
C SER A 460 -4.50 17.51 -0.57
N PHE A 461 -4.41 16.86 -1.73
CA PHE A 461 -3.23 16.12 -2.15
C PHE A 461 -2.02 17.04 -2.24
N VAL A 462 -2.16 18.16 -2.95
CA VAL A 462 -1.09 19.16 -3.11
C VAL A 462 -0.73 19.82 -1.77
N GLY A 463 -1.73 20.31 -1.02
CA GLY A 463 -1.52 21.01 0.24
C GLY A 463 -0.92 20.14 1.33
N SER A 464 -1.49 18.95 1.57
CA SER A 464 -0.96 18.03 2.57
C SER A 464 0.37 17.41 2.15
N GLY A 465 0.54 17.09 0.86
CA GLY A 465 1.79 16.59 0.34
C GLY A 465 2.93 17.60 0.50
N ALA A 466 2.68 18.87 0.17
CA ALA A 466 3.67 19.93 0.34
C ALA A 466 4.06 20.10 1.82
N TYR A 467 3.09 20.12 2.73
CA TYR A 467 3.34 20.25 4.16
C TYR A 467 4.11 19.04 4.73
N LEU A 468 3.71 17.82 4.38
CA LEU A 468 4.35 16.58 4.83
C LEU A 468 5.75 16.41 4.25
N ALA A 469 5.96 16.77 2.99
CA ALA A 469 7.29 16.84 2.39
C ALA A 469 8.16 17.82 3.19
N PHE A 470 7.67 19.03 3.46
CA PHE A 470 8.45 20.01 4.21
C PHE A 470 8.85 19.52 5.62
N GLN A 471 7.88 19.07 6.41
CA GLN A 471 8.11 18.65 7.80
C GLN A 471 8.87 17.32 7.89
N GLY A 472 8.48 16.35 7.07
CA GLY A 472 9.05 15.02 7.08
C GLY A 472 10.49 14.98 6.58
N GLU A 473 10.78 15.76 5.54
CA GLU A 473 12.14 15.85 5.00
C GLU A 473 13.07 16.68 5.90
N TRP A 474 12.57 17.68 6.66
CA TRP A 474 13.35 18.33 7.72
C TRP A 474 13.84 17.35 8.76
N ARG A 475 12.95 16.52 9.31
CA ARG A 475 13.30 15.60 10.39
C ARG A 475 14.25 14.50 9.94
N SER A 476 13.98 13.89 8.79
CA SER A 476 14.87 12.89 8.20
C SER A 476 16.23 13.50 7.84
N GLY A 477 16.22 14.72 7.29
CA GLY A 477 17.42 15.49 7.02
C GLY A 477 18.23 15.83 8.27
N MET A 478 17.60 16.27 9.37
CA MET A 478 18.30 16.52 10.64
C MET A 478 18.93 15.26 11.24
N ARG A 479 18.30 14.08 11.09
CA ARG A 479 18.94 12.81 11.49
C ARG A 479 20.17 12.50 10.64
N SER A 480 20.12 12.83 9.34
CA SER A 480 21.26 12.70 8.45
C SER A 480 22.37 13.69 8.81
N VAL A 481 22.04 14.93 9.16
CA VAL A 481 23.00 15.93 9.69
C VAL A 481 23.60 15.46 11.02
N ALA A 482 22.81 14.97 11.96
CA ALA A 482 23.33 14.46 13.23
C ALA A 482 24.32 13.30 13.02
N ARG A 483 24.03 12.37 12.09
CA ARG A 483 24.97 11.29 11.71
C ARG A 483 26.24 11.83 11.04
N ARG A 484 26.12 12.92 10.28
CA ARG A 484 27.25 13.62 9.66
C ARG A 484 28.16 14.22 10.72
N ASP A 485 27.58 14.94 11.66
CA ASP A 485 28.30 15.59 12.75
C ASP A 485 28.94 14.56 13.69
N GLU A 486 28.25 13.45 13.98
CA GLU A 486 28.81 12.33 14.75
C GLU A 486 30.04 11.70 14.07
N ARG A 487 29.98 11.50 12.74
CA ARG A 487 31.16 11.03 11.98
C ARG A 487 32.29 12.04 11.97
N LEU A 488 31.99 13.34 11.86
CA LEU A 488 33.01 14.38 11.95
C LEU A 488 33.75 14.31 13.27
N LEU A 489 33.02 14.21 14.38
CA LEU A 489 33.61 14.07 15.71
C LEU A 489 34.44 12.79 15.85
N GLU A 490 33.99 11.66 15.28
CA GLU A 490 34.78 10.41 15.28
C GLU A 490 36.10 10.55 14.51
N ILE A 491 36.07 11.24 13.36
CA ILE A 491 37.26 11.46 12.54
C ILE A 491 38.22 12.45 13.20
N GLU A 492 37.73 13.57 13.72
CA GLU A 492 38.53 14.51 14.50
C GLU A 492 39.18 13.83 15.71
N ALA A 493 38.46 12.95 16.40
CA ALA A 493 39.01 12.17 17.52
C ALA A 493 40.14 11.24 17.05
N LYS A 494 39.98 10.54 15.93
CA LYS A 494 41.02 9.67 15.34
C LYS A 494 42.26 10.48 14.93
N GLN A 495 42.07 11.62 14.26
CA GLN A 495 43.16 12.53 13.89
C GLN A 495 43.92 13.00 15.14
N ARG A 496 43.22 13.41 16.21
CA ARG A 496 43.85 13.80 17.49
C ARG A 496 44.64 12.65 18.12
N THR A 497 44.10 11.44 18.14
CA THR A 497 44.84 10.27 18.64
C THR A 497 46.09 9.99 17.81
N GLN A 498 46.00 10.08 16.48
CA GLN A 498 47.14 9.87 15.60
C GLN A 498 48.24 10.91 15.81
N ILE A 499 47.87 12.19 15.99
CA ILE A 499 48.83 13.25 16.31
C ILE A 499 49.50 12.99 17.67
N ALA A 500 48.75 12.59 18.70
CA ALA A 500 49.30 12.27 20.02
C ALA A 500 50.24 11.06 20.01
N TYR A 501 49.91 10.00 19.25
CA TYR A 501 50.79 8.84 19.06
C TYR A 501 52.05 9.19 18.26
N ASN A 502 51.94 10.07 17.26
CA ASN A 502 53.10 10.50 16.48
C ASN A 502 54.04 11.42 17.27
N GLN A 503 53.52 12.25 18.18
CA GLN A 503 54.32 13.04 19.11
C GLN A 503 55.10 12.16 20.11
N THR A 504 54.50 11.06 20.58
CA THR A 504 55.21 10.09 21.44
C THR A 504 56.17 9.20 20.65
N SER A 505 55.89 8.96 19.36
CA SER A 505 56.73 8.18 18.46
C SER A 505 58.03 8.89 18.03
N GLU A 506 58.19 10.20 18.20
CA GLU A 506 59.47 10.88 17.92
C GLU A 506 60.63 10.29 18.74
N GLN A 507 60.34 9.58 19.84
CA GLN A 507 61.32 8.87 20.67
C GLN A 507 61.60 7.41 20.22
N THR A 508 60.70 6.78 19.46
CA THR A 508 60.78 5.33 19.10
C THR A 508 60.95 5.06 17.60
N GLY A 509 60.75 6.07 16.74
CA GLY A 509 60.94 5.97 15.29
C GLY A 509 59.81 5.30 14.49
N VAL A 510 58.67 4.95 15.11
CA VAL A 510 57.56 4.22 14.45
C VAL A 510 56.28 5.06 14.36
N GLN A 511 56.10 5.79 13.26
CA GLN A 511 54.89 6.58 13.02
C GLN A 511 53.65 5.69 12.88
N PHE A 512 52.61 5.98 13.67
CA PHE A 512 51.33 5.32 13.53
C PHE A 512 50.53 5.99 12.41
N ILE A 513 50.19 5.22 11.38
CA ILE A 513 49.35 5.69 10.29
C ILE A 513 48.14 4.80 10.15
N ASP A 514 46.96 5.36 10.39
CA ASP A 514 45.70 4.67 10.14
C ASP A 514 45.50 4.52 8.61
N PRO A 515 45.52 3.28 8.06
CA PRO A 515 45.37 3.05 6.62
C PRO A 515 44.06 3.64 6.07
N LYS A 516 43.02 3.71 6.90
CA LYS A 516 41.71 4.25 6.52
C LYS A 516 41.77 5.76 6.26
N MET A 517 42.58 6.50 7.00
CA MET A 517 42.76 7.94 6.82
C MET A 517 43.53 8.26 5.53
N ILE A 518 44.55 7.46 5.19
CA ILE A 518 45.25 7.57 3.90
C ILE A 518 44.29 7.29 2.74
N GLU A 519 43.51 6.21 2.84
CA GLU A 519 42.57 5.82 1.78
C GLU A 519 41.53 6.92 1.51
N LEU A 520 41.01 7.55 2.57
CA LEU A 520 40.06 8.67 2.48
C LEU A 520 40.71 9.91 1.84
N ALA A 521 41.93 10.26 2.23
CA ALA A 521 42.68 11.38 1.64
C ALA A 521 43.02 11.15 0.16
N GLU A 522 43.37 9.93 -0.24
CA GLU A 522 43.66 9.60 -1.64
C GLU A 522 42.39 9.65 -2.50
N LYS A 523 41.28 9.11 -1.98
CA LYS A 523 39.96 9.28 -2.62
C LYS A 523 39.65 10.77 -2.77
N GLN A 524 39.99 11.60 -1.79
CA GLN A 524 39.68 13.04 -1.79
C GLN A 524 40.45 13.79 -2.86
N LYS A 525 41.74 13.51 -2.97
CA LYS A 525 42.58 14.00 -4.06
C LYS A 525 42.06 13.58 -5.44
N LYS A 526 41.53 12.36 -5.58
CA LYS A 526 40.91 11.88 -6.82
C LYS A 526 39.60 12.61 -7.15
N ARG A 527 38.76 12.94 -6.16
CA ARG A 527 37.47 13.62 -6.37
C ARG A 527 37.60 15.13 -6.54
N ALA A 528 38.51 15.80 -5.82
CA ALA A 528 38.83 17.22 -5.98
C ALA A 528 39.32 17.56 -7.41
N LYS A 529 39.92 16.58 -8.09
CA LYS A 529 40.31 16.68 -9.51
C LYS A 529 39.14 16.44 -10.49
N ARG A 530 38.02 15.87 -10.04
CA ARG A 530 36.86 15.46 -10.87
C ARG A 530 35.66 16.40 -10.73
N ALA A 531 35.44 16.98 -9.55
CA ALA A 531 34.42 17.97 -9.27
C ALA A 531 35.11 19.18 -8.65
N GLY A 532 34.90 20.38 -9.20
CA GLY A 532 35.38 21.62 -8.59
C GLY A 532 35.04 21.63 -7.10
N SER A 533 36.03 22.01 -6.28
CA SER A 533 36.05 21.86 -4.83
C SER A 533 34.71 22.20 -4.18
N THR A 534 34.06 21.22 -3.57
CA THR A 534 32.91 21.43 -2.69
C THR A 534 33.28 20.93 -1.29
N GLY A 535 34.21 21.65 -0.65
CA GLY A 535 34.56 21.48 0.76
C GLY A 535 35.81 20.63 1.04
N GLU A 536 36.51 21.01 2.11
CA GLU A 536 37.78 20.45 2.60
C GLU A 536 37.66 19.02 3.16
N MET A 537 36.44 18.45 3.28
CA MET A 537 36.17 17.10 3.83
C MET A 537 35.04 16.32 3.08
N ASP A 538 34.85 16.52 1.77
CA ASP A 538 33.74 15.91 0.98
C ASP A 538 33.76 14.36 0.95
N LEU A 539 34.88 13.71 1.25
CA LEU A 539 35.01 12.25 1.19
C LEU A 539 35.02 11.54 2.54
N GLU A 540 35.31 12.26 3.60
CA GLU A 540 35.11 11.82 4.99
C GLU A 540 33.60 11.81 5.34
N LEU A 541 32.80 12.61 4.63
CA LEU A 541 31.36 12.81 4.87
C LEU A 541 30.43 12.34 3.73
N GLY A 542 30.97 12.16 2.52
CA GLY A 542 30.20 12.14 1.26
C GLY A 542 29.23 10.97 1.02
N ASP A 543 29.17 9.99 1.92
CA ASP A 543 28.24 8.85 1.83
C ASP A 543 26.92 9.08 2.58
N ILE A 544 26.76 10.21 3.28
CA ILE A 544 25.47 10.53 3.93
C ILE A 544 24.57 11.24 2.93
N GLN A 545 24.00 10.44 2.03
CA GLN A 545 23.00 10.92 1.09
C GLN A 545 21.62 10.90 1.75
N HIS A 546 20.84 11.95 1.49
CA HIS A 546 19.47 12.05 1.94
C HIS A 546 18.53 11.33 0.97
N ARG A 547 17.74 10.39 1.48
CA ARG A 547 16.68 9.71 0.72
C ARG A 547 15.32 10.33 1.08
N PRO A 548 14.71 11.12 0.19
CA PRO A 548 13.47 11.82 0.51
C PRO A 548 12.26 10.89 0.37
N SER A 549 12.13 9.94 1.30
CA SER A 549 11.14 8.86 1.22
C SER A 549 9.69 9.34 1.20
N ILE A 550 9.39 10.49 1.82
CA ILE A 550 8.03 11.03 1.85
C ILE A 550 7.69 11.62 0.49
N VAL A 551 8.57 12.45 -0.06
CA VAL A 551 8.44 13.00 -1.42
C VAL A 551 8.31 11.88 -2.44
N LEU A 552 9.14 10.83 -2.34
CA LEU A 552 9.09 9.69 -3.26
C LEU A 552 7.79 8.91 -3.17
N SER A 553 7.16 8.85 -1.99
CA SER A 553 5.84 8.22 -1.83
C SER A 553 4.76 9.03 -2.54
N PHE A 554 4.80 10.37 -2.45
CA PHE A 554 3.87 11.24 -3.19
C PHE A 554 4.07 11.14 -4.70
N ILE A 555 5.33 11.20 -5.18
CA ILE A 555 5.66 11.02 -6.60
C ILE A 555 5.19 9.64 -7.08
N GLY A 556 5.44 8.58 -6.31
CA GLY A 556 5.03 7.22 -6.67
C GLY A 556 3.51 7.08 -6.82
N VAL A 557 2.73 7.69 -5.94
CA VAL A 557 1.26 7.68 -6.07
C VAL A 557 0.78 8.57 -7.22
N THR A 558 1.40 9.73 -7.44
CA THR A 558 1.10 10.56 -8.63
C THR A 558 1.34 9.78 -9.91
N ILE A 559 2.47 9.06 -10.03
CA ILE A 559 2.76 8.21 -11.19
C ILE A 559 1.69 7.13 -11.34
N PHE A 560 1.39 6.37 -10.29
CA PHE A 560 0.39 5.30 -10.34
C PHE A 560 -1.00 5.82 -10.76
N ALA A 561 -1.45 6.92 -10.15
CA ALA A 561 -2.74 7.52 -10.45
C ALA A 561 -2.80 8.05 -11.89
N SER A 562 -1.76 8.76 -12.34
CA SER A 562 -1.69 9.28 -13.72
C SER A 562 -1.59 8.17 -14.75
N THR A 563 -0.83 7.11 -14.48
CA THR A 563 -0.71 5.93 -15.35
C THR A 563 -2.05 5.22 -15.49
N PHE A 564 -2.75 5.00 -14.37
CA PHE A 564 -4.07 4.37 -14.39
C PHE A 564 -5.12 5.24 -15.11
N PHE A 565 -5.10 6.54 -14.87
CA PHE A 565 -5.97 7.51 -15.56
C PHE A 565 -5.69 7.53 -17.08
N ALA A 566 -4.41 7.57 -17.49
CA ALA A 566 -4.01 7.53 -18.89
C ALA A 566 -4.49 6.24 -19.58
N TYR A 567 -4.33 5.09 -18.92
CA TYR A 567 -4.75 3.79 -19.43
C TYR A 567 -6.27 3.63 -19.57
N LEU A 568 -7.05 4.22 -18.67
CA LEU A 568 -8.52 4.09 -18.71
C LEU A 568 -9.18 5.12 -19.65
N SER A 569 -8.65 6.34 -19.67
CA SER A 569 -9.26 7.44 -20.43
C SER A 569 -8.72 7.57 -21.85
N GLY A 570 -7.53 7.02 -22.14
CA GLY A 570 -6.78 7.34 -23.35
C GLY A 570 -6.22 8.77 -23.40
N SER A 571 -6.47 9.59 -22.37
CA SER A 571 -6.04 11.00 -22.34
C SER A 571 -4.61 11.16 -21.81
N GLY A 572 -3.64 10.75 -22.63
CA GLY A 572 -2.21 10.84 -22.30
C GLY A 572 -1.73 12.27 -22.01
N MET A 573 -2.17 13.24 -22.80
CA MET A 573 -1.79 14.66 -22.65
C MET A 573 -2.12 15.20 -21.24
N ILE A 574 -3.37 15.03 -20.80
CA ILE A 574 -3.82 15.55 -19.50
C ILE A 574 -3.08 14.83 -18.37
N ALA A 575 -2.93 13.50 -18.49
CA ALA A 575 -2.23 12.69 -17.50
C ALA A 575 -0.78 13.14 -17.32
N LEU A 576 -0.05 13.37 -18.43
CA LEU A 576 1.34 13.82 -18.43
C LEU A 576 1.51 15.23 -17.85
N LEU A 577 0.64 16.18 -18.22
CA LEU A 577 0.69 17.55 -17.70
C LEU A 577 0.44 17.60 -16.19
N LEU A 578 -0.58 16.88 -15.71
CA LEU A 578 -0.89 16.77 -14.29
C LEU A 578 0.25 16.10 -13.51
N MET A 579 0.77 14.98 -14.02
CA MET A 579 1.89 14.27 -13.40
C MET A 579 3.14 15.15 -13.32
N GLY A 580 3.52 15.79 -14.43
CA GLY A 580 4.69 16.65 -14.52
C GLY A 580 4.58 17.86 -13.60
N GLY A 581 3.44 18.56 -13.61
CA GLY A 581 3.19 19.72 -12.76
C GLY A 581 3.24 19.38 -11.25
N MET A 582 2.54 18.33 -10.82
CA MET A 582 2.56 17.92 -9.41
C MET A 582 3.93 17.42 -8.96
N SER A 583 4.60 16.62 -9.80
CA SER A 583 5.92 16.09 -9.48
C SER A 583 6.98 17.20 -9.40
N PHE A 584 6.91 18.22 -10.26
CA PHE A 584 7.81 19.37 -10.21
C PHE A 584 7.75 20.09 -8.86
N LEU A 585 6.55 20.27 -8.30
CA LEU A 585 6.37 20.86 -6.97
C LEU A 585 7.06 20.01 -5.89
N PHE A 586 6.84 18.69 -5.89
CA PHE A 586 7.44 17.79 -4.92
C PHE A 586 8.96 17.71 -5.02
N ILE A 587 9.50 17.65 -6.25
CA ILE A 587 10.93 17.70 -6.52
C ILE A 587 11.53 19.01 -5.99
N SER A 588 10.88 20.14 -6.30
CA SER A 588 11.34 21.46 -5.85
C SER A 588 11.42 21.54 -4.33
N LEU A 589 10.40 21.04 -3.62
CA LEU A 589 10.41 20.97 -2.15
C LEU A 589 11.53 20.08 -1.62
N ALA A 590 11.76 18.91 -2.23
CA ALA A 590 12.82 17.99 -1.83
C ALA A 590 14.20 18.64 -1.96
N ARG A 591 14.43 19.37 -3.05
CA ARG A 591 15.69 20.05 -3.31
C ARG A 591 15.91 21.25 -2.39
N LEU A 592 14.93 22.15 -2.28
CA LEU A 592 14.98 23.28 -1.34
C LEU A 592 15.33 22.82 0.08
N ARG A 593 14.76 21.68 0.48
CA ARG A 593 15.02 21.07 1.78
C ARG A 593 16.44 20.54 1.92
N ALA A 594 16.91 19.77 0.94
CA ALA A 594 18.26 19.21 0.95
C ALA A 594 19.32 20.32 0.99
N ASP A 595 19.14 21.36 0.17
CA ASP A 595 20.05 22.50 0.08
C ASP A 595 20.09 23.29 1.39
N SER A 596 18.94 23.53 2.05
CA SER A 596 18.90 24.21 3.36
C SER A 596 19.62 23.46 4.48
N LEU A 597 19.88 22.16 4.32
CA LEU A 597 20.63 21.32 5.27
C LEU A 597 22.07 21.03 4.80
N ASN A 598 22.51 21.63 3.68
CA ASN A 598 23.78 21.30 3.03
C ASN A 598 23.96 19.77 2.82
N LEU A 599 22.87 19.07 2.48
CA LEU A 599 22.85 17.65 2.16
C LEU A 599 22.65 17.44 0.65
N ARG A 600 23.21 16.35 0.12
CA ARG A 600 22.94 15.90 -1.25
C ARG A 600 21.84 14.84 -1.26
N LEU A 601 20.98 14.92 -2.27
CA LEU A 601 20.06 13.83 -2.59
C LEU A 601 20.86 12.64 -3.15
N VAL A 602 20.31 11.44 -3.00
CA VAL A 602 20.86 10.27 -3.70
C VAL A 602 20.73 10.48 -5.21
N ASP A 603 21.74 10.08 -5.97
CA ASP A 603 21.74 10.10 -7.43
C ASP A 603 21.50 8.67 -7.99
N VAL A 604 20.69 8.55 -9.05
CA VAL A 604 20.54 7.36 -9.91
C VAL A 604 21.02 7.76 -11.30
N LEU A 605 22.01 7.04 -11.83
CA LEU A 605 22.65 7.37 -13.12
C LEU A 605 23.15 8.83 -13.21
N GLY A 606 23.49 9.47 -12.08
CA GLY A 606 23.97 10.85 -12.04
C GLY A 606 22.87 11.93 -12.02
N VAL A 607 21.60 11.52 -11.91
CA VAL A 607 20.43 12.40 -11.74
C VAL A 607 19.84 12.16 -10.35
N GLU A 608 19.39 13.21 -9.67
CA GLU A 608 18.79 13.11 -8.33
C GLU A 608 17.56 12.18 -8.34
N ILE A 609 17.44 11.27 -7.35
CA ILE A 609 16.38 10.24 -7.33
C ILE A 609 14.97 10.79 -7.60
N PRO A 610 14.49 11.88 -6.96
CA PRO A 610 13.14 12.39 -7.23
C PRO A 610 12.92 12.74 -8.70
N ILE A 611 13.93 13.33 -9.35
CA ILE A 611 13.88 13.69 -10.77
C ILE A 611 13.91 12.43 -11.62
N ALA A 612 14.85 11.52 -11.33
CA ALA A 612 15.01 10.27 -12.05
C ALA A 612 13.72 9.42 -12.04
N VAL A 613 13.07 9.30 -10.88
CA VAL A 613 11.80 8.58 -10.71
C VAL A 613 10.67 9.28 -11.47
N THR A 614 10.59 10.62 -11.42
CA THR A 614 9.59 11.36 -12.20
C THR A 614 9.81 11.23 -13.70
N MET A 615 11.05 11.29 -14.20
CA MET A 615 11.33 11.09 -15.63
C MET A 615 10.90 9.69 -16.09
N ALA A 616 11.22 8.65 -15.31
CA ALA A 616 10.75 7.29 -15.59
C ALA A 616 9.23 7.17 -15.51
N GLY A 617 8.59 7.86 -14.55
CA GLY A 617 7.15 7.92 -14.42
C GLY A 617 6.45 8.56 -15.63
N LEU A 618 7.02 9.62 -16.22
CA LEU A 618 6.45 10.26 -17.41
C LEU A 618 6.41 9.26 -18.59
N VAL A 619 7.47 8.49 -18.78
CA VAL A 619 7.51 7.40 -19.77
C VAL A 619 6.44 6.35 -19.46
N LEU A 620 6.29 5.92 -18.20
CA LEU A 620 5.24 4.97 -17.84
C LEU A 620 3.82 5.50 -18.10
N VAL A 621 3.57 6.80 -17.88
CA VAL A 621 2.28 7.43 -18.18
C VAL A 621 2.03 7.47 -19.69
N HIS A 622 3.04 7.83 -20.49
CA HIS A 622 2.92 7.84 -21.96
C HIS A 622 2.72 6.42 -22.53
N LEU A 623 3.50 5.44 -22.08
CA LEU A 623 3.27 4.03 -22.44
C LEU A 623 1.85 3.58 -22.11
N ALA A 624 1.34 3.95 -20.94
CA ALA A 624 0.00 3.59 -20.53
C ALA A 624 -1.09 4.26 -21.38
N SER A 625 -0.91 5.51 -21.82
CA SER A 625 -1.84 6.13 -22.77
C SER A 625 -1.80 5.46 -24.13
N ARG A 626 -0.65 4.97 -24.58
CA ARG A 626 -0.53 4.26 -25.87
C ARG A 626 -1.00 2.81 -25.85
N MET A 627 -1.02 2.18 -24.68
CA MET A 627 -1.52 0.82 -24.46
C MET A 627 -2.99 0.76 -24.00
N THR A 628 -3.69 1.91 -24.03
CA THR A 628 -5.06 2.08 -23.53
C THR A 628 -6.09 1.19 -24.24
N GLN A 629 -7.28 1.06 -23.64
CA GLN A 629 -8.48 0.53 -24.30
C GLN A 629 -9.23 1.60 -25.12
N GLY A 630 -8.88 2.88 -24.94
CA GLY A 630 -9.43 4.00 -25.71
C GLY A 630 -8.93 4.04 -27.16
N THR A 631 -9.57 4.86 -28.00
CA THR A 631 -9.12 5.11 -29.36
C THR A 631 -7.90 6.03 -29.35
N VAL A 632 -6.75 5.50 -29.74
CA VAL A 632 -5.52 6.26 -29.94
C VAL A 632 -5.03 5.96 -31.34
N PHE A 633 -4.67 7.01 -32.08
CA PHE A 633 -4.23 6.90 -33.47
C PHE A 633 -2.76 7.27 -33.60
N LEU A 634 -2.11 6.73 -34.63
CA LEU A 634 -0.69 6.98 -34.89
C LEU A 634 -0.42 8.43 -35.27
N ASP A 635 -1.32 9.10 -35.99
CA ASP A 635 -1.23 10.51 -36.39
C ASP A 635 -1.39 11.50 -35.22
N GLU A 636 -1.91 11.06 -34.07
CA GLU A 636 -2.04 11.87 -32.85
C GLU A 636 -0.85 11.67 -31.88
N GLN A 637 0.22 12.47 -32.02
CA GLN A 637 1.46 12.34 -31.23
C GLN A 637 1.75 13.50 -30.25
N PHE A 638 0.77 14.34 -29.89
CA PHE A 638 1.03 15.49 -29.01
C PHE A 638 1.47 15.13 -27.59
N ASP A 639 1.02 14.01 -27.05
CA ASP A 639 1.49 13.43 -25.80
C ASP A 639 2.97 13.03 -25.85
N LEU A 640 3.51 12.58 -27.00
CA LEU A 640 4.95 12.38 -27.18
C LEU A 640 5.72 13.71 -27.07
N LEU A 641 5.21 14.79 -27.67
CA LEU A 641 5.82 16.12 -27.54
C LEU A 641 5.81 16.62 -26.09
N ILE A 642 4.75 16.33 -25.34
CA ILE A 642 4.65 16.67 -23.91
C ILE A 642 5.62 15.83 -23.09
N LEU A 643 5.77 14.54 -23.38
CA LEU A 643 6.77 13.68 -22.77
C LEU A 643 8.17 14.25 -22.99
N ILE A 644 8.54 14.56 -24.24
CA ILE A 644 9.82 15.17 -24.59
C ILE A 644 10.03 16.48 -23.84
N SER A 645 9.04 17.37 -23.86
CA SER A 645 9.10 18.66 -23.18
C SER A 645 9.28 18.51 -21.66
N GLY A 646 8.57 17.54 -21.05
CA GLY A 646 8.68 17.21 -19.63
C GLY A 646 10.06 16.66 -19.27
N LEU A 647 10.62 15.76 -20.08
CA LEU A 647 11.97 15.23 -19.89
C LEU A 647 13.03 16.33 -20.02
N ILE A 648 12.92 17.24 -20.99
CA ILE A 648 13.82 18.40 -21.12
C ILE A 648 13.70 19.33 -19.92
N ALA A 649 12.49 19.63 -19.46
CA ALA A 649 12.27 20.52 -18.32
C ALA A 649 12.90 19.95 -17.04
N LEU A 650 12.70 18.64 -16.79
CA LEU A 650 13.30 17.93 -15.66
C LEU A 650 14.83 17.82 -15.78
N ALA A 651 15.34 17.59 -16.99
CA ALA A 651 16.77 17.59 -17.30
C ALA A 651 17.42 18.96 -17.02
N GLY A 652 16.80 20.04 -17.50
CA GLY A 652 17.22 21.41 -17.20
C GLY A 652 17.22 21.65 -15.70
N PHE A 653 16.13 21.28 -15.02
CA PHE A 653 16.04 21.39 -13.56
C PHE A 653 17.14 20.58 -12.86
N ALA A 654 17.49 19.38 -13.32
CA ALA A 654 18.59 18.57 -12.76
C ALA A 654 19.97 19.26 -12.80
N LEU A 655 20.18 20.21 -13.73
CA LEU A 655 21.45 20.89 -13.93
C LEU A 655 21.56 22.25 -13.21
N VAL A 656 20.42 22.90 -12.92
CA VAL A 656 20.41 24.23 -12.26
C VAL A 656 21.04 24.15 -10.87
N GLY A 657 21.96 25.07 -10.58
CA GLY A 657 22.59 25.21 -9.26
C GLY A 657 23.68 24.17 -8.95
N ARG A 658 24.15 23.41 -9.94
CA ARG A 658 25.19 22.38 -9.79
C ARG A 658 26.54 22.85 -10.33
N ASN A 659 27.61 22.56 -9.59
CA ASN A 659 28.98 22.99 -9.92
C ASN A 659 29.76 21.95 -10.77
N ASP A 660 29.24 20.74 -10.90
CA ASP A 660 29.84 19.57 -11.55
C ASP A 660 29.22 19.27 -12.93
N LEU A 661 28.92 20.32 -13.71
CA LEU A 661 28.24 20.25 -15.00
C LEU A 661 28.90 19.30 -16.02
N GLY A 662 30.24 19.19 -16.00
CA GLY A 662 30.99 18.33 -16.93
C GLY A 662 30.77 16.81 -16.76
N VAL A 663 30.20 16.38 -15.63
CA VAL A 663 29.79 14.99 -15.40
C VAL A 663 28.26 14.86 -15.45
N ARG A 664 27.52 15.87 -14.99
CA ARG A 664 26.05 15.83 -14.94
C ARG A 664 25.38 15.98 -16.30
N ILE A 665 25.88 16.85 -17.19
CA ILE A 665 25.24 17.06 -18.51
C ILE A 665 25.13 15.74 -19.30
N PRO A 666 26.22 14.97 -19.51
CA PRO A 666 26.11 13.71 -20.24
C PRO A 666 25.20 12.68 -19.56
N ASN A 667 25.18 12.63 -18.22
CA ASN A 667 24.36 11.69 -17.45
C ASN A 667 22.86 12.02 -17.57
N VAL A 668 22.52 13.31 -17.53
CA VAL A 668 21.15 13.77 -17.77
C VAL A 668 20.72 13.47 -19.21
N LEU A 669 21.60 13.69 -20.20
CA LEU A 669 21.33 13.35 -21.60
C LEU A 669 21.13 11.85 -21.81
N ASP A 670 21.96 10.99 -21.21
CA ASP A 670 21.75 9.54 -21.24
C ASP A 670 20.39 9.15 -20.69
N MET A 671 19.96 9.82 -19.61
CA MET A 671 18.67 9.53 -19.01
C MET A 671 17.52 9.97 -19.90
N VAL A 672 17.58 11.15 -20.52
CA VAL A 672 16.55 11.62 -21.48
C VAL A 672 16.47 10.69 -22.68
N VAL A 673 17.58 10.47 -23.39
CA VAL A 673 17.61 9.66 -24.61
C VAL A 673 17.32 8.19 -24.28
N GLY A 674 17.90 7.65 -23.21
CA GLY A 674 17.68 6.27 -22.79
C GLY A 674 16.22 5.99 -22.39
N LEU A 675 15.56 6.94 -21.73
CA LEU A 675 14.13 6.82 -21.39
C LEU A 675 13.23 6.87 -22.63
N LEU A 676 13.56 7.70 -23.62
CA LEU A 676 12.85 7.70 -24.90
C LEU A 676 13.05 6.39 -25.67
N VAL A 677 14.25 5.80 -25.63
CA VAL A 677 14.48 4.45 -26.21
C VAL A 677 13.60 3.41 -25.53
N ILE A 678 13.52 3.45 -24.19
CA ILE A 678 12.65 2.55 -23.43
C ILE A 678 11.19 2.75 -23.83
N ASP A 679 10.71 3.99 -23.90
CA ASP A 679 9.36 4.33 -24.34
C ASP A 679 9.05 3.73 -25.71
N ARG A 680 9.92 3.94 -26.69
CA ARG A 680 9.71 3.45 -28.05
C ARG A 680 9.77 1.93 -28.16
N LEU A 681 10.76 1.28 -27.53
CA LEU A 681 10.89 -0.17 -27.58
C LEU A 681 9.72 -0.88 -26.90
N PHE A 682 9.34 -0.45 -25.69
CA PHE A 682 8.24 -1.10 -24.96
C PHE A 682 6.89 -0.81 -25.61
N GLY A 683 6.65 0.40 -26.09
CA GLY A 683 5.39 0.73 -26.72
C GLY A 683 5.18 -0.03 -28.04
N VAL A 684 6.23 -0.19 -28.87
CA VAL A 684 6.15 -1.04 -30.07
C VAL A 684 5.95 -2.52 -29.71
N LEU A 685 6.69 -3.05 -28.72
CA LEU A 685 6.53 -4.45 -28.29
C LEU A 685 5.15 -4.74 -27.69
N ALA A 686 4.53 -3.75 -27.06
CA ALA A 686 3.20 -3.84 -26.51
C ALA A 686 2.08 -3.66 -27.55
N GLY A 687 2.43 -3.35 -28.81
CA GLY A 687 1.47 -3.09 -29.88
C GLY A 687 0.79 -1.73 -29.81
N GLY A 688 1.41 -0.74 -29.15
CA GLY A 688 0.91 0.63 -29.12
C GLY A 688 1.22 1.41 -30.41
N GLU A 689 0.36 2.38 -30.74
CA GLU A 689 0.47 3.25 -31.91
C GLU A 689 1.57 4.31 -31.71
N LEU A 690 2.82 3.91 -31.98
CA LEU A 690 4.01 4.75 -31.84
C LEU A 690 4.90 4.67 -33.10
N PRO A 691 5.71 5.71 -33.36
CA PRO A 691 6.67 5.69 -34.46
C PRO A 691 7.61 4.48 -34.36
N ILE A 692 7.66 3.67 -35.43
CA ILE A 692 8.47 2.45 -35.47
C ILE A 692 9.95 2.82 -35.62
N PRO A 693 10.86 2.26 -34.79
CA PRO A 693 12.29 2.44 -34.96
C PRO A 693 12.72 2.18 -36.40
N THR A 694 13.49 3.12 -36.94
CA THR A 694 14.10 3.03 -38.28
C THR A 694 13.14 3.06 -39.49
N LEU A 695 11.82 3.13 -39.26
CA LEU A 695 10.76 3.10 -40.28
C LEU A 695 9.71 4.20 -40.00
N THR A 696 10.16 5.42 -39.72
CA THR A 696 9.27 6.56 -39.46
C THR A 696 9.35 7.55 -40.61
N ASN A 697 8.23 7.86 -41.27
CA ASN A 697 8.16 8.93 -42.25
C ASN A 697 7.64 10.21 -41.55
N PRO A 698 8.45 11.29 -41.44
CA PRO A 698 8.02 12.53 -40.79
C PRO A 698 6.88 13.27 -41.50
N LEU A 699 6.61 12.93 -42.77
CA LEU A 699 5.60 13.55 -43.64
C LEU A 699 4.46 12.59 -43.99
N GLU A 700 4.36 11.43 -43.34
CA GLU A 700 3.31 10.42 -43.60
C GLU A 700 1.89 10.98 -43.45
N PHE A 701 1.70 11.92 -42.52
CA PHE A 701 0.43 12.58 -42.25
C PHE A 701 0.58 14.11 -42.34
N ASP A 702 -0.40 14.76 -42.97
CA ASP A 702 -0.48 16.23 -43.08
C ASP A 702 -0.83 16.92 -41.73
N GLU A 703 -1.23 16.13 -40.73
CA GLU A 703 -1.67 16.64 -39.43
C GLU A 703 -0.49 17.17 -38.59
N MET A 704 -0.70 18.35 -37.98
CA MET A 704 0.29 18.95 -37.07
C MET A 704 0.54 18.10 -35.82
N SER A 705 -0.42 17.24 -35.47
CA SER A 705 -0.31 16.28 -34.37
C SER A 705 0.73 15.19 -34.63
N TRP A 706 1.13 14.95 -35.88
CA TRP A 706 2.21 14.03 -36.25
C TRP A 706 3.52 14.77 -36.53
N MET A 707 3.47 15.75 -37.44
CA MET A 707 4.68 16.40 -37.96
C MET A 707 5.46 17.12 -36.85
N VAL A 708 4.77 17.84 -35.95
CA VAL A 708 5.46 18.61 -34.89
C VAL A 708 6.14 17.70 -33.86
N PRO A 709 5.51 16.66 -33.30
CA PRO A 709 6.18 15.76 -32.38
C PRO A 709 7.34 14.98 -33.00
N VAL A 710 7.19 14.48 -34.24
CA VAL A 710 8.23 13.69 -34.92
C VAL A 710 9.45 14.56 -35.26
N ILE A 711 9.24 15.73 -35.86
CA ILE A 711 10.35 16.68 -36.13
C ILE A 711 10.94 17.22 -34.83
N GLY A 712 10.10 17.48 -33.82
CA GLY A 712 10.54 17.92 -32.49
C GLY A 712 11.48 16.92 -31.81
N ASN A 713 11.16 15.62 -31.91
CA ASN A 713 12.04 14.55 -31.46
C ASN A 713 13.39 14.57 -32.19
N GLU A 714 13.39 14.76 -33.51
CA GLU A 714 14.64 14.82 -34.30
C GLU A 714 15.53 16.00 -33.91
N ILE A 715 14.94 17.19 -33.72
CA ILE A 715 15.65 18.39 -33.27
C ILE A 715 16.26 18.17 -31.87
N LEU A 716 15.51 17.55 -30.95
CA LEU A 716 16.02 17.17 -29.64
C LEU A 716 17.24 16.26 -29.78
N LEU A 717 17.14 15.19 -30.59
CA LEU A 717 18.21 14.21 -30.75
C LEU A 717 19.49 14.83 -31.33
N ILE A 718 19.37 15.73 -32.32
CA ILE A 718 20.52 16.51 -32.83
C ILE A 718 21.14 17.35 -31.72
N GLY A 719 20.32 18.08 -30.95
CA GLY A 719 20.78 18.86 -29.81
C GLY A 719 21.49 18.00 -28.76
N ALA A 720 20.94 16.83 -28.46
CA ALA A 720 21.50 15.87 -27.52
C ALA A 720 22.84 15.31 -28.01
N ALA A 721 22.97 15.00 -29.30
CA ALA A 721 24.23 14.53 -29.90
C ALA A 721 25.34 15.61 -29.79
N LEU A 722 25.00 16.86 -30.13
CA LEU A 722 25.92 17.99 -30.12
C LEU A 722 26.37 18.36 -28.70
N LEU A 723 25.44 18.42 -27.75
CA LEU A 723 25.75 18.73 -26.35
C LEU A 723 26.61 17.65 -25.70
N TRP A 724 26.29 16.38 -25.96
CA TRP A 724 27.07 15.25 -25.47
C TRP A 724 28.52 15.31 -25.97
N ASN A 725 28.68 15.56 -27.27
CA ASN A 725 29.98 15.72 -27.91
C ASN A 725 30.74 16.98 -27.43
N TRP A 726 30.04 18.07 -27.15
CA TRP A 726 30.65 19.30 -26.62
C TRP A 726 31.29 19.07 -25.26
N VAL A 727 30.61 18.37 -24.34
CA VAL A 727 31.17 18.02 -23.03
C VAL A 727 32.42 17.16 -23.19
N GLU A 728 32.35 16.15 -24.05
CA GLU A 728 33.46 15.24 -24.31
C GLU A 728 34.70 15.98 -24.85
N ARG A 729 34.49 16.93 -25.77
CA ARG A 729 35.55 17.78 -26.32
C ARG A 729 36.17 18.69 -25.26
N GLU A 730 35.37 19.31 -24.40
CA GLU A 730 35.89 20.15 -23.31
C GLU A 730 36.72 19.35 -22.31
N ARG A 731 36.35 18.09 -22.06
CA ARG A 731 37.12 17.20 -21.20
C ARG A 731 38.47 16.83 -21.79
N GLN A 732 38.53 16.55 -23.10
CA GLN A 732 39.79 16.33 -23.81
C GLN A 732 40.69 17.56 -23.76
N LYS A 733 40.15 18.77 -24.05
CA LYS A 733 40.93 20.03 -23.98
C LYS A 733 41.58 20.24 -22.62
N ARG A 734 40.93 19.77 -21.55
CA ARG A 734 41.40 19.87 -20.16
C ARG A 734 42.27 18.68 -19.73
N ASN A 735 42.66 17.79 -20.64
CA ASN A 735 43.43 16.56 -20.38
C ASN A 735 42.83 15.69 -19.27
N LEU A 736 41.50 15.63 -19.18
CA LEU A 736 40.80 14.75 -18.25
C LEU A 736 40.73 13.32 -18.82
N GLN A 737 40.74 12.32 -17.93
CA GLN A 737 40.59 10.92 -18.34
C GLN A 737 39.23 10.65 -19.01
N ASP A 738 39.21 9.69 -19.94
CA ASP A 738 37.97 9.14 -20.49
C ASP A 738 37.13 8.51 -19.38
N HIS A 739 35.87 8.91 -19.28
CA HIS A 739 34.95 8.39 -18.26
C HIS A 739 33.96 7.35 -18.78
N ARG A 740 33.65 7.38 -20.08
CA ARG A 740 32.57 6.59 -20.66
C ARG A 740 33.07 5.39 -21.43
N GLY A 741 34.30 5.46 -21.92
CA GLY A 741 34.90 4.39 -22.71
C GLY A 741 34.17 4.16 -24.03
N ALA A 742 34.63 3.14 -24.75
CA ALA A 742 34.06 2.79 -26.07
C ALA A 742 32.58 2.39 -25.96
N LEU A 743 32.21 1.62 -24.93
CA LEU A 743 30.85 1.13 -24.76
C LEU A 743 29.84 2.26 -24.54
N GLY A 744 30.18 3.28 -23.74
CA GLY A 744 29.28 4.42 -23.52
C GLY A 744 29.05 5.28 -24.76
N ARG A 745 30.05 5.40 -25.64
CA ARG A 745 29.92 6.08 -26.95
C ARG A 745 29.02 5.29 -27.90
N ILE A 746 29.24 3.97 -27.96
CA ILE A 746 28.45 3.06 -28.78
C ILE A 746 27.00 3.06 -28.32
N SER A 747 26.74 2.87 -27.02
CA SER A 747 25.38 2.82 -26.48
C SER A 747 24.62 4.12 -26.77
N TYR A 748 25.24 5.28 -26.53
CA TYR A 748 24.57 6.56 -26.72
C TYR A 748 24.24 6.84 -28.19
N GLY A 749 25.16 6.55 -29.11
CA GLY A 749 24.89 6.74 -30.53
C GLY A 749 23.85 5.77 -31.09
N LEU A 750 23.87 4.50 -30.65
CA LEU A 750 22.81 3.54 -31.00
C LEU A 750 21.45 3.95 -30.43
N SER A 751 21.41 4.55 -29.24
CA SER A 751 20.17 5.09 -28.68
C SER A 751 19.58 6.20 -29.54
N ILE A 752 20.41 7.09 -30.11
CA ILE A 752 19.94 8.11 -31.04
C ILE A 752 19.44 7.49 -32.33
N LEU A 753 20.16 6.49 -32.86
CA LEU A 753 19.77 5.77 -34.08
C LEU A 753 18.36 5.17 -33.95
N LEU A 754 18.07 4.46 -32.85
CA LEU A 754 16.76 3.83 -32.63
C LEU A 754 15.58 4.81 -32.55
N LEU A 755 15.84 6.09 -32.27
CA LEU A 755 14.81 7.13 -32.10
C LEU A 755 14.66 8.06 -33.30
N SER A 756 15.66 8.07 -34.17
CA SER A 756 15.82 8.98 -35.30
C SER A 756 15.03 8.48 -36.51
N PHE A 757 14.65 9.41 -37.40
CA PHE A 757 14.22 9.09 -38.75
C PHE A 757 15.32 9.34 -39.82
N GLY A 758 16.53 9.70 -39.40
CA GLY A 758 17.74 9.65 -40.22
C GLY A 758 18.76 10.76 -39.89
N PRO A 759 18.41 12.06 -40.00
CA PRO A 759 19.34 13.16 -39.81
C PRO A 759 20.13 13.12 -38.48
N ALA A 760 19.47 12.87 -37.37
CA ALA A 760 20.07 12.79 -36.04
C ALA A 760 20.97 11.57 -35.90
N ALA A 761 20.58 10.41 -36.44
CA ALA A 761 21.42 9.22 -36.50
C ALA A 761 22.74 9.49 -37.25
N LEU A 762 22.67 10.14 -38.42
CA LEU A 762 23.87 10.47 -39.22
C LEU A 762 24.78 11.46 -38.50
N VAL A 763 24.22 12.48 -37.85
CA VAL A 763 25.00 13.41 -37.01
C VAL A 763 25.66 12.67 -35.84
N ALA A 764 24.91 11.85 -35.12
CA ALA A 764 25.43 11.08 -33.99
C ALA A 764 26.57 10.13 -34.42
N LEU A 765 26.41 9.41 -35.52
CA LEU A 765 27.44 8.53 -36.08
C LEU A 765 28.68 9.31 -36.51
N THR A 766 28.52 10.47 -37.15
CA THR A 766 29.64 11.33 -37.53
C THR A 766 30.44 11.76 -36.29
N LEU A 767 29.75 12.17 -35.22
CA LEU A 767 30.39 12.53 -33.96
C LEU A 767 31.05 11.33 -33.27
N MET A 768 30.45 10.14 -33.36
CA MET A 768 31.06 8.90 -32.88
C MET A 768 32.34 8.57 -33.62
N PHE A 769 32.38 8.72 -34.95
CA PHE A 769 33.59 8.49 -35.74
C PHE A 769 34.70 9.46 -35.34
N LEU A 770 34.38 10.76 -35.23
CA LEU A 770 35.34 11.78 -34.82
C LEU A 770 35.92 11.48 -33.43
N ARG A 771 35.07 11.24 -32.43
CA ARG A 771 35.52 11.00 -31.05
C ARG A 771 36.19 9.63 -30.90
N GLY A 772 35.68 8.60 -31.57
CA GLY A 772 36.31 7.29 -31.59
C GLY A 772 37.72 7.33 -32.17
N TRP A 773 37.95 8.17 -33.19
CA TRP A 773 39.28 8.36 -33.78
C TRP A 773 40.22 9.11 -32.83
N GLU A 774 39.79 10.24 -32.29
CA GLU A 774 40.59 11.04 -31.35
C GLU A 774 40.97 10.27 -30.08
N TRP A 775 40.04 9.48 -29.52
CA TRP A 775 40.30 8.64 -28.34
C TRP A 775 41.01 7.33 -28.68
N ARG A 776 41.31 7.05 -29.95
CA ARG A 776 41.92 5.80 -30.45
C ARG A 776 41.15 4.57 -29.99
N GLN A 777 39.84 4.56 -30.22
CA GLN A 777 38.91 3.48 -29.85
C GLN A 777 38.36 2.77 -31.10
N PRO A 778 39.05 1.74 -31.63
CA PRO A 778 38.65 1.05 -32.85
C PRO A 778 37.25 0.41 -32.77
N ALA A 779 36.83 -0.02 -31.57
CA ALA A 779 35.51 -0.60 -31.35
C ALA A 779 34.36 0.38 -31.66
N VAL A 780 34.55 1.68 -31.39
CA VAL A 780 33.54 2.72 -31.68
C VAL A 780 33.35 2.88 -33.18
N LEU A 781 34.46 2.97 -33.94
CA LEU A 781 34.38 3.06 -35.40
C LEU A 781 33.83 1.77 -36.01
N MET A 782 34.24 0.60 -35.50
CA MET A 782 33.73 -0.69 -35.95
C MET A 782 32.21 -0.75 -35.88
N VAL A 783 31.63 -0.49 -34.71
CA VAL A 783 30.18 -0.54 -34.54
C VAL A 783 29.50 0.57 -35.34
N GLY A 784 30.06 1.78 -35.34
CA GLY A 784 29.53 2.90 -36.13
C GLY A 784 29.43 2.59 -37.62
N PHE A 785 30.45 1.95 -38.22
CA PHE A 785 30.41 1.54 -39.63
C PHE A 785 29.45 0.38 -39.90
N ILE A 786 29.28 -0.54 -38.94
CA ILE A 786 28.31 -1.65 -39.06
C ILE A 786 26.87 -1.13 -39.11
N VAL A 787 26.54 -0.11 -38.33
CA VAL A 787 25.17 0.44 -38.28
C VAL A 787 24.93 1.60 -39.25
N LEU A 788 25.97 2.10 -39.91
CA LEU A 788 25.85 3.18 -40.89
C LEU A 788 24.89 2.87 -42.05
N PRO A 789 24.85 1.65 -42.63
CA PRO A 789 23.82 1.30 -43.62
C PRO A 789 22.39 1.44 -43.10
N VAL A 790 22.16 1.13 -41.82
CA VAL A 790 20.84 1.25 -41.18
C VAL A 790 20.46 2.72 -41.08
N ALA A 791 21.34 3.57 -40.52
CA ALA A 791 21.09 5.01 -40.41
C ALA A 791 20.91 5.71 -41.77
N LEU A 792 21.60 5.24 -42.82
CA LEU A 792 21.37 5.71 -44.19
C LEU A 792 19.99 5.28 -44.70
N ASN A 793 19.59 4.04 -44.44
CA ASN A 793 18.28 3.53 -44.83
C ASN A 793 17.13 4.28 -44.14
N GLU A 794 17.28 4.66 -42.87
CA GLU A 794 16.28 5.50 -42.17
C GLU A 794 15.93 6.76 -42.96
N LEU A 795 16.95 7.46 -43.46
CA LEU A 795 16.77 8.67 -44.26
C LEU A 795 16.27 8.36 -45.68
N VAL A 796 16.90 7.38 -46.34
CA VAL A 796 16.62 7.04 -47.75
C VAL A 796 15.17 6.58 -47.91
N TRP A 797 14.68 5.75 -47.00
CA TRP A 797 13.39 5.10 -47.12
C TRP A 797 12.23 6.09 -47.28
N TRP A 798 12.07 7.07 -46.38
CA TRP A 798 10.97 8.05 -46.48
C TRP A 798 11.24 9.12 -47.55
N VAL A 799 12.50 9.41 -47.87
CA VAL A 799 12.84 10.35 -48.96
C VAL A 799 12.49 9.76 -50.32
N GLU A 800 12.75 8.48 -50.55
CA GLU A 800 12.37 7.79 -51.79
C GLU A 800 10.85 7.76 -51.96
N ASP A 801 10.12 7.46 -50.89
CA ASP A 801 8.66 7.41 -50.86
C ASP A 801 8.03 8.79 -51.15
N GLU A 802 8.41 9.82 -50.40
CA GLU A 802 7.81 11.16 -50.49
C GLU A 802 8.15 11.89 -51.79
N PHE A 803 9.40 11.77 -52.26
CA PHE A 803 9.88 12.48 -53.44
C PHE A 803 9.83 11.64 -54.72
N SER A 804 9.37 10.38 -54.64
CA SER A 804 9.36 9.44 -55.77
C SER A 804 10.73 9.32 -56.46
N LEU A 805 11.80 9.29 -55.64
CA LEU A 805 13.19 9.15 -56.10
C LEU A 805 13.68 7.72 -55.85
N THR A 806 14.70 7.28 -56.60
CA THR A 806 15.42 6.02 -56.33
C THR A 806 16.89 6.34 -56.07
N LEU A 807 17.36 6.02 -54.86
CA LEU A 807 18.70 6.28 -54.39
C LEU A 807 19.49 4.96 -54.34
N PHE A 808 19.35 4.19 -53.26
CA PHE A 808 20.05 2.92 -53.09
C PHE A 808 19.43 2.06 -51.98
N GLU A 809 19.47 0.75 -52.16
CA GLU A 809 19.00 -0.20 -51.15
C GLU A 809 20.04 -0.45 -50.05
N THR A 810 19.59 -0.91 -48.88
CA THR A 810 20.45 -1.22 -47.72
C THR A 810 21.61 -2.18 -48.05
N TRP A 811 21.39 -3.15 -48.95
CA TRP A 811 22.46 -4.09 -49.32
C TRP A 811 23.59 -3.40 -50.10
N MET A 812 23.27 -2.37 -50.90
CA MET A 812 24.26 -1.62 -51.71
C MET A 812 25.19 -0.80 -50.81
N SER A 813 24.64 -0.08 -49.84
CA SER A 813 25.43 0.66 -48.85
C SER A 813 26.25 -0.28 -47.96
N SER A 814 25.70 -1.44 -47.60
CA SER A 814 26.41 -2.50 -46.87
C SER A 814 27.62 -3.03 -47.65
N VAL A 815 27.51 -3.26 -48.97
CA VAL A 815 28.65 -3.64 -49.82
C VAL A 815 29.70 -2.53 -49.86
N ALA A 816 29.27 -1.30 -50.09
CA ALA A 816 30.19 -0.16 -50.20
C ALA A 816 30.99 0.03 -48.90
N ILE A 817 30.34 0.00 -47.75
CA ILE A 817 31.01 0.18 -46.46
C ILE A 817 31.82 -1.08 -46.07
N GLY A 818 31.32 -2.28 -46.36
CA GLY A 818 32.05 -3.53 -46.13
C GLY A 818 33.34 -3.63 -46.95
N THR A 819 33.33 -3.20 -48.21
CA THR A 819 34.51 -3.14 -49.07
C THR A 819 35.50 -2.06 -48.60
N LEU A 820 35.03 -0.91 -48.13
CA LEU A 820 35.89 0.07 -47.43
C LEU A 820 36.54 -0.54 -46.18
N GLY A 821 35.83 -1.38 -45.43
CA GLY A 821 36.37 -2.16 -44.31
C GLY A 821 37.51 -3.10 -44.72
N LEU A 822 37.37 -3.82 -45.85
CA LEU A 822 38.45 -4.66 -46.40
C LEU A 822 39.70 -3.82 -46.74
N ILE A 823 39.50 -2.71 -47.46
CA ILE A 823 40.60 -1.81 -47.86
C ILE A 823 41.28 -1.25 -46.61
N ALA A 824 40.51 -0.79 -45.62
CA ALA A 824 41.03 -0.29 -44.36
C ALA A 824 41.79 -1.36 -43.57
N GLY A 825 41.36 -2.63 -43.61
CA GLY A 825 42.08 -3.76 -43.02
C GLY A 825 43.45 -3.99 -43.67
N GLY A 826 43.51 -3.87 -45.01
CA GLY A 826 44.77 -3.91 -45.76
C GLY A 826 45.71 -2.77 -45.40
N VAL A 827 45.21 -1.54 -45.36
CA VAL A 827 45.99 -0.34 -44.98
C VAL A 827 46.46 -0.42 -43.53
N ALA A 828 45.61 -0.88 -42.60
CA ALA A 828 45.98 -1.06 -41.20
C ALA A 828 47.07 -2.12 -41.02
N THR A 829 47.06 -3.16 -41.87
CA THR A 829 48.11 -4.19 -41.88
C THR A 829 49.42 -3.61 -42.40
N TYR A 830 49.38 -2.84 -43.49
CA TYR A 830 50.57 -2.16 -44.04
C TYR A 830 51.19 -1.15 -43.06
N THR A 831 50.36 -0.45 -42.28
CA THR A 831 50.81 0.57 -41.31
C THR A 831 51.09 0.01 -39.90
N ASN A 832 51.11 -1.31 -39.72
CA ASN A 832 51.35 -1.98 -38.44
C ASN A 832 50.39 -1.59 -37.29
N GLN A 833 49.15 -1.23 -37.63
CA GLN A 833 48.13 -0.82 -36.67
C GLN A 833 47.22 -1.99 -36.26
N GLY A 834 47.78 -2.95 -35.52
CA GLY A 834 47.16 -4.26 -35.26
C GLY A 834 45.79 -4.26 -34.54
N LEU A 835 45.43 -3.19 -33.81
CA LEU A 835 44.10 -3.04 -33.21
C LEU A 835 43.04 -2.65 -34.26
N TRP A 836 43.42 -1.83 -35.24
CA TRP A 836 42.56 -1.34 -36.31
C TRP A 836 42.30 -2.41 -37.37
N VAL A 837 43.27 -3.30 -37.60
CA VAL A 837 43.08 -4.49 -38.45
C VAL A 837 41.85 -5.28 -38.03
N SER A 838 41.69 -5.52 -36.72
CA SER A 838 40.57 -6.29 -36.21
C SER A 838 39.24 -5.58 -36.42
N ALA A 839 39.16 -4.28 -36.10
CA ALA A 839 37.95 -3.49 -36.28
C ALA A 839 37.49 -3.47 -37.74
N SER A 840 38.40 -3.19 -38.68
CA SER A 840 38.07 -3.08 -40.10
C SER A 840 37.60 -4.41 -40.71
N LEU A 841 38.20 -5.53 -40.29
CA LEU A 841 37.79 -6.86 -40.76
C LEU A 841 36.42 -7.28 -40.21
N TRP A 842 36.09 -6.93 -38.97
CA TRP A 842 34.75 -7.17 -38.42
C TRP A 842 33.67 -6.34 -39.12
N VAL A 843 33.96 -5.09 -39.50
CA VAL A 843 33.06 -4.28 -40.34
C VAL A 843 32.75 -5.00 -41.65
N ALA A 844 33.79 -5.43 -42.38
CA ALA A 844 33.62 -6.16 -43.63
C ALA A 844 32.83 -7.47 -43.44
N GLN A 845 33.17 -8.25 -42.41
CA GLN A 845 32.53 -9.53 -42.12
C GLN A 845 31.03 -9.40 -41.91
N VAL A 846 30.61 -8.50 -41.02
CA VAL A 846 29.20 -8.33 -40.66
C VAL A 846 28.43 -7.78 -41.85
N LEU A 847 28.97 -6.75 -42.52
CA LEU A 847 28.27 -6.11 -43.63
C LEU A 847 28.14 -7.00 -44.86
N PHE A 848 29.10 -7.88 -45.15
CA PHE A 848 28.93 -8.84 -46.25
C PHE A 848 27.91 -9.93 -45.95
N ILE A 849 27.77 -10.35 -44.68
CA ILE A 849 26.67 -11.22 -44.28
C ILE A 849 25.33 -10.50 -44.44
N VAL A 850 25.22 -9.24 -43.98
CA VAL A 850 24.01 -8.41 -44.16
C VAL A 850 23.67 -8.24 -45.64
N THR A 851 24.65 -7.89 -46.48
CA THR A 851 24.47 -7.87 -47.94
C THR A 851 23.97 -9.21 -48.45
N GLY A 852 24.56 -10.32 -48.02
CA GLY A 852 24.18 -11.65 -48.49
C GLY A 852 22.75 -12.05 -48.17
N LEU A 853 22.24 -11.60 -47.02
CA LEU A 853 20.86 -11.84 -46.58
C LEU A 853 19.85 -10.93 -47.29
N LEU A 854 20.22 -9.68 -47.59
CA LEU A 854 19.32 -8.67 -48.15
C LEU A 854 19.39 -8.55 -49.68
N SER A 855 20.51 -8.95 -50.29
CA SER A 855 20.71 -8.86 -51.73
C SER A 855 19.87 -9.90 -52.47
N PRO A 856 19.32 -9.58 -53.65
CA PRO A 856 18.67 -10.55 -54.51
C PRO A 856 19.65 -11.56 -55.17
N SER A 857 20.98 -11.38 -55.01
CA SER A 857 22.00 -12.20 -55.68
C SER A 857 22.81 -13.07 -54.72
N LEU A 858 22.55 -14.38 -54.76
CA LEU A 858 23.31 -15.36 -53.99
C LEU A 858 24.76 -15.48 -54.48
N LEU A 859 25.04 -15.25 -55.78
CA LEU A 859 26.39 -15.19 -56.32
C LEU A 859 27.20 -14.05 -55.70
N LEU A 860 26.60 -12.87 -55.54
CA LEU A 860 27.24 -11.73 -54.89
C LEU A 860 27.65 -12.08 -53.45
N PHE A 861 26.77 -12.76 -52.71
CA PHE A 861 27.08 -13.20 -51.34
C PHE A 861 28.31 -14.12 -51.30
N VAL A 862 28.37 -15.10 -52.20
CA VAL A 862 29.50 -16.03 -52.28
C VAL A 862 30.79 -15.30 -52.61
N LEU A 863 30.78 -14.42 -53.62
CA LEU A 863 31.98 -13.68 -54.03
C LEU A 863 32.51 -12.74 -52.94
N LEU A 864 31.62 -12.04 -52.21
CA LEU A 864 32.03 -11.18 -51.09
C LEU A 864 32.59 -12.00 -49.92
N THR A 865 32.02 -13.17 -49.65
CA THR A 865 32.52 -14.08 -48.60
C THR A 865 33.89 -14.67 -48.98
N LEU A 866 34.11 -15.00 -50.26
CA LEU A 866 35.42 -15.42 -50.77
C LEU A 866 36.45 -14.28 -50.72
N ALA A 867 36.05 -13.04 -51.05
CA ALA A 867 36.92 -11.87 -50.90
C ALA A 867 37.34 -11.68 -49.43
N MET A 868 36.39 -11.77 -48.50
CA MET A 868 36.66 -11.69 -47.06
C MET A 868 37.54 -12.85 -46.56
N SER A 869 37.32 -14.07 -47.05
CA SER A 869 38.18 -15.23 -46.80
C SER A 869 39.62 -14.94 -47.23
N THR A 870 39.81 -14.44 -48.45
CA THR A 870 41.13 -14.08 -48.99
C THR A 870 41.81 -13.06 -48.11
N THR A 871 41.14 -11.93 -47.83
CA THR A 871 41.73 -10.82 -47.10
C THR A 871 42.08 -11.18 -45.66
N SER A 872 41.18 -11.86 -44.94
CA SER A 872 41.44 -12.29 -43.56
C SER A 872 42.56 -13.32 -43.47
N TRP A 873 42.64 -14.27 -44.40
CA TRP A 873 43.70 -15.28 -44.41
C TRP A 873 45.06 -14.65 -44.76
N VAL A 874 45.12 -13.82 -45.80
CA VAL A 874 46.33 -13.07 -46.19
C VAL A 874 46.84 -12.23 -45.01
N ILE A 875 45.97 -11.46 -44.36
CA ILE A 875 46.33 -10.67 -43.18
C ILE A 875 46.80 -11.58 -42.03
N GLY A 876 46.15 -12.72 -41.82
CA GLY A 876 46.54 -13.69 -40.79
C GLY A 876 47.94 -14.27 -41.00
N VAL A 877 48.35 -14.51 -42.25
CA VAL A 877 49.72 -14.94 -42.60
C VAL A 877 50.71 -13.78 -42.49
N LEU A 878 50.37 -12.59 -42.98
CA LEU A 878 51.26 -11.43 -42.95
C LEU A 878 51.54 -10.93 -41.52
N THR A 879 50.54 -11.01 -40.64
CA THR A 879 50.62 -10.57 -39.23
C THR A 879 50.97 -11.69 -38.25
N LEU A 880 51.15 -12.93 -38.75
CA LEU A 880 51.38 -14.13 -37.93
C LEU A 880 50.31 -14.27 -36.83
N ARG A 881 49.02 -14.13 -37.19
CA ARG A 881 47.88 -14.27 -36.27
C ARG A 881 47.04 -15.48 -36.65
N ARG A 882 47.09 -16.54 -35.83
CA ARG A 882 46.31 -17.78 -36.03
C ARG A 882 44.80 -17.52 -36.13
N GLY A 883 44.26 -16.59 -35.33
CA GLY A 883 42.83 -16.27 -35.31
C GLY A 883 42.28 -15.86 -36.69
N TRP A 884 42.98 -14.97 -37.41
CA TRP A 884 42.53 -14.51 -38.73
C TRP A 884 42.66 -15.58 -39.83
N ARG A 885 43.62 -16.49 -39.71
CA ARG A 885 43.71 -17.67 -40.59
C ARG A 885 42.51 -18.60 -40.41
N ILE A 886 42.08 -18.82 -39.16
CA ILE A 886 40.87 -19.62 -38.85
C ILE A 886 39.62 -18.94 -39.42
N VAL A 887 39.46 -17.62 -39.23
CA VAL A 887 38.33 -16.86 -39.81
C VAL A 887 38.32 -16.95 -41.34
N GLY A 888 39.48 -16.84 -41.98
CA GLY A 888 39.62 -17.02 -43.42
C GLY A 888 39.15 -18.39 -43.91
N PHE A 889 39.56 -19.46 -43.22
CA PHE A 889 39.08 -20.82 -43.51
C PHE A 889 37.57 -20.97 -43.29
N LEU A 890 37.03 -20.45 -42.18
CA LEU A 890 35.59 -20.51 -41.91
C LEU A 890 34.77 -19.78 -42.98
N ASN A 891 35.24 -18.62 -43.45
CA ASN A 891 34.61 -17.89 -44.55
C ASN A 891 34.65 -18.67 -45.88
N LEU A 892 35.73 -19.41 -46.16
CA LEU A 892 35.80 -20.28 -47.33
C LEU A 892 34.73 -21.39 -47.25
N VAL A 893 34.60 -22.03 -46.09
CA VAL A 893 33.58 -23.06 -45.86
C VAL A 893 32.18 -22.46 -46.01
N LEU A 894 31.91 -21.30 -45.40
CA LEU A 894 30.63 -20.60 -45.52
C LEU A 894 30.31 -20.27 -46.99
N ALA A 895 31.27 -19.74 -47.74
CA ALA A 895 31.10 -19.42 -49.15
C ALA A 895 30.70 -20.66 -49.97
N TRP A 896 31.30 -21.82 -49.71
CA TRP A 896 30.96 -23.08 -50.40
C TRP A 896 29.63 -23.69 -49.95
N ILE A 897 29.22 -23.51 -48.70
CA ILE A 897 27.88 -23.89 -48.23
C ILE A 897 26.83 -23.08 -49.01
N VAL A 898 27.00 -21.76 -49.09
CA VAL A 898 26.11 -20.87 -49.85
C VAL A 898 26.17 -21.18 -51.34
N ALA A 899 27.35 -21.45 -51.90
CA ALA A 899 27.50 -21.86 -53.29
C ALA A 899 26.80 -23.19 -53.60
N SER A 900 26.73 -24.12 -52.64
CA SER A 900 25.98 -25.38 -52.81
C SER A 900 24.48 -25.12 -53.00
N VAL A 901 23.93 -24.13 -52.29
CA VAL A 901 22.55 -23.67 -52.50
C VAL A 901 22.39 -23.05 -53.88
N LEU A 902 23.36 -22.24 -54.34
CA LEU A 902 23.36 -21.67 -55.69
C LEU A 902 23.40 -22.76 -56.79
N ILE A 903 24.22 -23.80 -56.61
CA ILE A 903 24.29 -24.95 -57.52
C ILE A 903 22.93 -25.66 -57.57
N PHE A 904 22.31 -25.91 -56.41
CA PHE A 904 20.99 -26.54 -56.32
C PHE A 904 19.89 -25.72 -57.00
N GLN A 905 19.94 -24.40 -56.93
CA GLN A 905 18.98 -23.49 -57.56
C GLN A 905 19.15 -23.33 -59.09
N GLY A 906 20.10 -24.02 -59.71
CA GLY A 906 20.33 -23.96 -61.17
C GLY A 906 21.33 -22.87 -61.58
N MET A 907 22.53 -22.90 -60.99
CA MET A 907 23.63 -21.97 -61.29
C MET A 907 23.98 -21.89 -62.78
N THR A 908 24.19 -20.67 -63.29
CA THR A 908 24.62 -20.42 -64.67
C THR A 908 26.11 -20.76 -64.88
N SER A 909 26.51 -21.03 -66.13
CA SER A 909 27.91 -21.29 -66.48
C SER A 909 28.85 -20.13 -66.15
N LEU A 910 28.38 -18.89 -66.30
CA LEU A 910 29.13 -17.68 -65.93
C LEU A 910 29.35 -17.60 -64.41
N ALA A 911 28.32 -17.89 -63.61
CA ALA A 911 28.41 -17.94 -62.15
C ALA A 911 29.37 -19.06 -61.69
N ALA A 912 29.31 -20.23 -62.34
CA ALA A 912 30.22 -21.34 -62.10
C ALA A 912 31.69 -20.95 -62.35
N LEU A 913 31.95 -20.28 -63.47
CA LEU A 913 33.29 -19.80 -63.84
C LEU A 913 33.81 -18.79 -62.81
N ALA A 914 32.98 -17.80 -62.44
CA ALA A 914 33.35 -16.78 -61.45
C ALA A 914 33.69 -17.41 -60.08
N LEU A 915 32.88 -18.37 -59.63
CA LEU A 915 33.09 -19.10 -58.38
C LEU A 915 34.41 -19.88 -58.37
N LEU A 916 34.66 -20.68 -59.43
CA LEU A 916 35.85 -21.51 -59.54
C LEU A 916 37.11 -20.65 -59.65
N LEU A 917 37.07 -19.58 -60.46
CA LEU A 917 38.21 -18.67 -60.64
C LEU A 917 38.54 -17.92 -59.34
N ALA A 918 37.52 -17.43 -58.61
CA ALA A 918 37.71 -16.79 -57.31
C ALA A 918 38.33 -17.76 -56.29
N THR A 919 37.83 -19.00 -56.21
CA THR A 919 38.34 -20.02 -55.30
C THR A 919 39.78 -20.45 -55.65
N ALA A 920 40.06 -20.66 -56.93
CA ALA A 920 41.39 -21.03 -57.40
C ALA A 920 42.43 -19.93 -57.08
N THR A 921 42.05 -18.67 -57.31
CA THR A 921 42.89 -17.51 -56.99
C THR A 921 43.18 -17.41 -55.50
N LEU A 922 42.15 -17.55 -54.66
CA LEU A 922 42.27 -17.58 -53.20
C LEU A 922 43.26 -18.66 -52.74
N LEU A 923 43.08 -19.92 -53.19
CA LEU A 923 43.93 -21.04 -52.80
C LEU A 923 45.38 -20.86 -53.28
N ALA A 924 45.59 -20.33 -54.49
CA ALA A 924 46.92 -20.04 -55.02
C ALA A 924 47.65 -18.99 -54.17
N ILE A 925 46.98 -17.89 -53.81
CA ILE A 925 47.53 -16.82 -52.97
C ILE A 925 47.93 -17.37 -51.59
N ILE A 926 47.03 -18.13 -50.95
CA ILE A 926 47.28 -18.71 -49.62
C ILE A 926 48.44 -19.68 -49.65
N THR A 927 48.49 -20.57 -50.64
CA THR A 927 49.54 -21.58 -50.76
C THR A 927 50.90 -20.91 -50.91
N TYR A 928 50.99 -19.91 -51.80
CA TYR A 928 52.21 -19.13 -52.01
C TYR A 928 52.66 -18.38 -50.75
N LEU A 929 51.75 -17.67 -50.07
CA LEU A 929 52.08 -16.91 -48.86
C LEU A 929 52.46 -17.81 -47.68
N THR A 930 51.85 -18.99 -47.57
CA THR A 930 52.16 -19.94 -46.50
C THR A 930 53.54 -20.57 -46.72
N GLN A 931 53.85 -21.00 -47.95
CA GLN A 931 55.16 -21.55 -48.30
C GLN A 931 56.30 -20.52 -48.15
N SER A 932 56.07 -19.28 -48.58
CA SER A 932 57.09 -18.21 -48.47
C SER A 932 57.38 -17.75 -47.04
N ARG A 933 56.55 -18.14 -46.06
CA ARG A 933 56.70 -17.76 -44.64
C ARG A 933 56.69 -18.95 -43.69
N ASP A 934 56.96 -20.16 -44.19
CA ASP A 934 56.79 -21.41 -43.44
C ASP A 934 57.65 -21.44 -42.16
N GLU A 935 58.91 -21.03 -42.24
CA GLU A 935 59.82 -20.94 -41.08
C GLU A 935 59.31 -19.98 -39.98
N LEU A 936 58.73 -18.84 -40.36
CA LEU A 936 58.18 -17.87 -39.41
C LEU A 936 56.88 -18.38 -38.77
N LEU A 937 56.05 -19.08 -39.54
CA LEU A 937 54.80 -19.65 -39.05
C LEU A 937 55.02 -20.88 -38.16
N ALA A 938 56.08 -21.65 -38.39
CA ALA A 938 56.49 -22.81 -37.58
C ALA A 938 57.11 -22.41 -36.22
N SER A 939 57.54 -21.15 -36.08
CA SER A 939 58.13 -20.61 -34.85
C SER A 939 57.09 -20.09 -33.82
N GLN A 940 55.80 -20.10 -34.18
CA GLN A 940 54.65 -19.76 -33.31
C GLN A 940 53.89 -20.99 -32.86
#